data_AF-A0A3F2RQR7-F1
#
_entry.id   AF-A0A3F2RQR7-F1
#
_cell.length_a   1.000
_cell.length_b   1.000
_cell.length_c   1.000
_cell.angle_alpha   90.00
_cell.angle_beta   90.00
_cell.angle_gamma   90.00
#
_symmetry.space_group_name_H-M   'P 1'
#
loop_
_entity.id
_entity.type
_entity.pdbx_description
1 polymer ?
#
loop_
_entity_poly.entity_id
_entity_poly.type
_entity_poly.pdbx_seq_one_letter_code
_entity_poly.pdbx_strand_id
1 'polypeptide(L)'
;MLSRQLSRQLHTLRKPLVQARWFSAVAEETSTILTPAARKIAFKDELEQARQKALEGGGAKRVANQHEKGKLTARERIELLLDQGTFREFDMLKAHRCSDFGMEKQQIPGDGVITGRGLINGRLTFVFSQDFTVFGGSLSETYAEKIIKIMNKAMELGAPVIGLNDSGGARIQEGVASLAGYADIFQLNVLASGVIPQLTMVMGPCAGGAVYSPAMTDYIFMCRDSSYMFVTGPDVVKTVTNEEVTQEELGGASTHTKTSGVAHCAFDNDVEAIREMRRFFDFLPLNNKEKPPVRKSDDDRNRSVPTLESIVPPDPNVPYNMKDIIHQIVDSFDFFEIMPDYAKNIIVGFGRMEGRVVGIVANQPMELAGCLDINSSVKGARFVRFCDSFNIPIVTLVDVPGFLPGTDQEYGGIIRHGAKLLYAYAEATVPKITIITRKAYGGAYDVMSSKHLRGDINYAWPSAEIAVMGAKGAVEIIFRGQNVEENTADYEKKFANPMVAAQRGFVDDIIEPVNTRLHICEDLDMLKTKDIKNPYPIFLFLILAFALWSSSYNHSALMAKLTLSSRTPQTVGSFLQFINKSPSPFHAVYETVQQLTAAGFKQLHEEDSWKEAVQPNGKYYVTRNQSAIVAFAVGGKYQRGNGFHIIGAHTDSPCLKVKPVSNIESAGWLQVGVETYGGGLFHTWFDRDLGLAGRVIVKKSDSSFQSKLLLVNRPILRIPTLAIHLDRDVASGFSFNKETHLRPVIASAARVQLEATTDDKDKPKSKHASVLLQLIAKELDIKIDQICDFELCLFDTQGANVGGVLEEFIFSPRLDNLCCSWLATQSLIKSLDNLADDENVRVAALFDNEEVGSQSLMGAGSNFMQSVAQRVAQGELTGPAVRKSFLVSADMAHGVHPNYSEKHEQNHRPAIHAGPVIKYNANERYSTSGTSAFLMKELAHRHNVDVQEFVVRQDTGCGSTIGPIMSTRTGIRTIDVGVAQLSMHSIREMCGTEDLVKTLDWFTAFYSEFSTLDNALKTD
;
A
#
# COMPACT_ATOMS: atom_id res chain seq x y z
N MET A 1 26.81 -35.58 -85.84
CA MET A 1 25.57 -36.01 -86.54
C MET A 1 24.41 -35.29 -85.87
N LEU A 2 23.31 -34.84 -86.46
CA LEU A 2 22.81 -34.49 -87.81
C LEU A 2 21.27 -34.35 -87.62
N SER A 3 20.56 -33.50 -88.38
CA SER A 3 19.16 -33.03 -88.15
C SER A 3 18.96 -32.12 -86.91
N ARG A 4 18.31 -30.94 -86.91
CA ARG A 4 17.19 -30.28 -87.67
C ARG A 4 15.80 -30.82 -87.27
N GLN A 5 14.73 -30.02 -87.05
CA GLN A 5 14.37 -28.59 -87.25
C GLN A 5 13.48 -28.11 -86.06
N LEU A 6 13.45 -26.83 -85.58
CA LEU A 6 12.69 -25.64 -86.04
C LEU A 6 11.15 -25.86 -86.22
N SER A 7 10.21 -24.98 -85.82
CA SER A 7 10.28 -23.67 -85.10
C SER A 7 8.87 -23.10 -84.74
N ARG A 8 8.80 -22.20 -83.72
CA ARG A 8 7.93 -20.99 -83.51
C ARG A 8 7.95 -20.61 -82.01
N GLN A 9 8.43 -19.46 -81.53
CA GLN A 9 7.99 -18.04 -81.68
C GLN A 9 6.66 -17.71 -80.97
N LEU A 10 6.50 -16.64 -80.16
CA LEU A 10 7.42 -15.54 -79.74
C LEU A 10 6.85 -14.73 -78.52
N HIS A 11 7.63 -13.79 -77.95
CA HIS A 11 7.34 -12.82 -76.85
C HIS A 11 7.15 -13.42 -75.42
N THR A 12 7.88 -13.13 -74.32
CA THR A 12 8.88 -12.10 -73.85
C THR A 12 8.30 -10.72 -73.49
N LEU A 13 8.45 -10.18 -72.26
CA LEU A 13 9.64 -9.57 -71.58
C LEU A 13 9.27 -9.29 -70.08
N ARG A 14 10.09 -9.07 -69.02
CA ARG A 14 11.54 -8.97 -68.61
C ARG A 14 11.69 -9.68 -67.20
N LYS A 15 12.80 -9.85 -66.44
CA LYS A 15 14.15 -9.24 -66.20
C LYS A 15 14.18 -7.96 -65.32
N PRO A 16 15.24 -7.63 -64.52
CA PRO A 16 16.49 -8.39 -64.21
C PRO A 16 17.12 -8.26 -62.76
N LEU A 17 18.30 -8.93 -62.57
CA LEU A 17 19.49 -8.56 -61.74
C LEU A 17 19.56 -8.73 -60.20
N VAL A 18 20.64 -9.41 -59.74
CA VAL A 18 21.70 -8.93 -58.81
C VAL A 18 22.92 -9.91 -58.88
N GLN A 19 24.10 -9.54 -58.36
CA GLN A 19 25.40 -10.23 -58.57
C GLN A 19 25.98 -10.95 -57.32
N ALA A 20 26.96 -11.82 -57.57
CA ALA A 20 27.66 -12.71 -56.63
C ALA A 20 28.60 -12.03 -55.60
N ARG A 21 29.00 -12.79 -54.54
CA ARG A 21 30.42 -13.04 -54.20
C ARG A 21 30.69 -14.07 -53.08
N TRP A 22 31.62 -14.99 -53.34
CA TRP A 22 32.74 -15.48 -52.49
C TRP A 22 32.59 -15.48 -50.94
N PHE A 23 32.66 -16.65 -50.30
CA PHE A 23 33.89 -17.21 -49.68
C PHE A 23 33.67 -18.68 -49.23
N SER A 24 34.68 -19.33 -48.65
CA SER A 24 34.67 -20.76 -48.26
C SER A 24 35.21 -20.96 -46.84
N ALA A 25 34.58 -21.84 -46.04
CA ALA A 25 35.22 -22.94 -45.27
C ALA A 25 34.41 -23.38 -44.02
N VAL A 26 34.69 -24.63 -43.61
CA VAL A 26 34.54 -25.27 -42.27
C VAL A 26 33.43 -26.33 -42.11
N ALA A 27 33.90 -27.58 -42.02
CA ALA A 27 33.39 -28.78 -41.33
C ALA A 27 31.91 -29.20 -41.42
N GLU A 28 31.71 -30.45 -41.85
CA GLU A 28 30.52 -31.25 -41.58
C GLU A 28 30.60 -31.87 -40.16
N GLU A 29 29.64 -31.58 -39.27
CA GLU A 29 29.45 -32.39 -38.05
C GLU A 29 28.49 -33.56 -38.32
N THR A 30 28.98 -34.78 -38.16
CA THR A 30 28.18 -35.99 -38.29
C THR A 30 27.34 -36.22 -37.03
N SER A 31 26.06 -35.81 -37.08
CA SER A 31 25.13 -35.96 -35.96
C SER A 31 24.76 -37.43 -35.71
N THR A 32 25.51 -38.08 -34.80
CA THR A 32 25.19 -39.41 -34.30
C THR A 32 23.88 -39.36 -33.50
N ILE A 33 22.84 -40.04 -34.01
CA ILE A 33 21.50 -40.02 -33.41
C ILE A 33 21.51 -40.87 -32.12
N LEU A 34 21.86 -40.23 -31.00
CA LEU A 34 21.78 -40.82 -29.66
C LEU A 34 20.36 -41.34 -29.40
N THR A 35 20.25 -42.60 -28.99
CA THR A 35 18.98 -43.25 -28.63
C THR A 35 18.37 -42.59 -27.38
N PRO A 36 17.04 -42.69 -27.15
CA PRO A 36 16.41 -42.13 -25.96
C PRO A 36 17.03 -42.62 -24.64
N ALA A 37 17.50 -43.88 -24.60
CA ALA A 37 18.22 -44.43 -23.46
C ALA A 37 19.61 -43.77 -23.28
N ALA A 38 20.39 -43.62 -24.35
CA ALA A 38 21.70 -42.97 -24.30
C ALA A 38 21.59 -41.49 -23.89
N ARG A 39 20.59 -40.76 -24.42
CA ARG A 39 20.31 -39.38 -24.00
C ARG A 39 19.97 -39.28 -22.51
N LYS A 40 19.17 -40.22 -21.98
CA LYS A 40 18.81 -40.28 -20.56
C LYS A 40 20.00 -40.57 -19.64
N ILE A 41 20.98 -41.35 -20.11
CA ILE A 41 22.23 -41.60 -19.37
C ILE A 41 23.12 -40.35 -19.40
N ALA A 42 23.40 -39.80 -20.58
CA ALA A 42 24.23 -38.59 -20.72
C ALA A 42 23.70 -37.40 -19.90
N PHE A 43 22.38 -37.15 -19.94
CA PHE A 43 21.75 -36.10 -19.13
C PHE A 43 21.80 -36.38 -17.62
N LYS A 44 21.82 -37.66 -17.20
CA LYS A 44 22.02 -37.99 -15.78
C LYS A 44 23.44 -37.63 -15.34
N ASP A 45 24.43 -37.97 -16.14
CA ASP A 45 25.84 -37.70 -15.81
C ASP A 45 26.12 -36.18 -15.83
N GLU A 46 25.52 -35.44 -16.78
CA GLU A 46 25.49 -33.97 -16.81
C GLU A 46 24.82 -33.37 -15.55
N LEU A 47 23.69 -33.92 -15.11
CA LEU A 47 22.97 -33.47 -13.91
C LEU A 47 23.78 -33.69 -12.63
N GLU A 48 24.46 -34.84 -12.48
CA GLU A 48 25.32 -35.06 -11.31
C GLU A 48 26.58 -34.17 -11.35
N GLN A 49 27.15 -33.87 -12.51
CA GLN A 49 28.22 -32.86 -12.65
C GLN A 49 27.75 -31.45 -12.25
N ALA A 50 26.56 -31.04 -12.70
CA ALA A 50 25.97 -29.76 -12.35
C ALA A 50 25.68 -29.64 -10.84
N ARG A 51 25.22 -30.73 -10.21
CA ARG A 51 25.06 -30.83 -8.75
C ARG A 51 26.38 -30.76 -8.01
N GLN A 52 27.40 -31.51 -8.44
CA GLN A 52 28.73 -31.50 -7.83
C GLN A 52 29.32 -30.08 -7.82
N LYS A 53 29.23 -29.35 -8.94
CA LYS A 53 29.61 -27.94 -9.03
C LYS A 53 28.80 -27.02 -8.08
N ALA A 54 27.54 -27.34 -7.80
CA ALA A 54 26.68 -26.61 -6.86
C ALA A 54 26.94 -26.95 -5.37
N LEU A 55 27.62 -28.08 -5.11
CA LEU A 55 28.09 -28.47 -3.77
C LEU A 55 29.45 -27.84 -3.46
N GLU A 56 30.29 -27.60 -4.46
CA GLU A 56 31.62 -26.98 -4.33
C GLU A 56 31.59 -25.47 -3.97
N GLY A 57 30.47 -24.79 -4.21
CA GLY A 57 30.27 -23.37 -3.86
C GLY A 57 31.34 -22.45 -4.47
N GLY A 58 32.05 -21.70 -3.63
CA GLY A 58 33.21 -20.87 -4.03
C GLY A 58 34.51 -21.64 -4.31
N GLY A 59 34.48 -22.98 -4.25
CA GLY A 59 35.61 -23.88 -4.47
C GLY A 59 36.46 -24.10 -3.21
N ALA A 60 37.14 -25.26 -3.15
CA ALA A 60 37.84 -25.77 -1.97
C ALA A 60 38.80 -24.76 -1.29
N LYS A 61 39.47 -23.89 -2.06
CA LYS A 61 40.33 -22.83 -1.48
C LYS A 61 39.53 -21.82 -0.66
N ARG A 62 38.33 -21.42 -1.09
CA ARG A 62 37.49 -20.47 -0.33
C ARG A 62 36.86 -21.13 0.89
N VAL A 63 36.57 -22.43 0.81
CA VAL A 63 36.14 -23.24 1.96
C VAL A 63 37.23 -23.31 3.03
N ALA A 64 38.48 -23.64 2.64
CA ALA A 64 39.62 -23.63 3.57
C ALA A 64 39.80 -22.25 4.24
N ASN A 65 39.76 -21.16 3.46
CA ASN A 65 39.82 -19.77 3.97
C ASN A 65 38.65 -19.36 4.90
N GLN A 66 37.53 -20.11 4.94
CA GLN A 66 36.43 -19.92 5.88
C GLN A 66 36.69 -20.74 7.15
N HIS A 67 37.09 -22.01 7.02
CA HIS A 67 37.48 -22.87 8.16
C HIS A 67 38.69 -22.33 8.93
N GLU A 68 39.68 -21.74 8.26
CA GLU A 68 40.83 -21.04 8.88
C GLU A 68 40.42 -19.88 9.80
N LYS A 69 39.19 -19.36 9.65
CA LYS A 69 38.62 -18.30 10.50
C LYS A 69 37.73 -18.85 11.63
N GLY A 70 37.73 -20.16 11.87
CA GLY A 70 36.85 -20.83 12.84
C GLY A 70 35.38 -20.90 12.44
N LYS A 71 35.03 -20.51 11.20
CA LYS A 71 33.66 -20.48 10.69
C LYS A 71 33.36 -21.73 9.86
N LEU A 72 32.14 -22.25 9.97
CA LEU A 72 31.64 -23.30 9.08
C LEU A 72 31.15 -22.73 7.75
N THR A 73 30.97 -23.60 6.77
CA THR A 73 30.26 -23.29 5.52
C THR A 73 28.74 -23.29 5.71
N ALA A 74 28.03 -22.65 4.79
CA ALA A 74 26.56 -22.62 4.78
C ALA A 74 25.90 -24.01 4.74
N ARG A 75 26.56 -25.01 4.14
CA ARG A 75 26.05 -26.39 4.06
C ARG A 75 26.24 -27.15 5.38
N GLU A 76 27.42 -27.06 5.98
CA GLU A 76 27.71 -27.64 7.30
C GLU A 76 26.79 -27.06 8.40
N ARG A 77 26.51 -25.75 8.35
CA ARG A 77 25.57 -25.09 9.27
C ARG A 77 24.14 -25.63 9.16
N ILE A 78 23.66 -25.88 7.94
CA ILE A 78 22.35 -26.49 7.69
C ILE A 78 22.31 -27.94 8.18
N GLU A 79 23.40 -28.70 7.99
CA GLU A 79 23.50 -30.10 8.43
C GLU A 79 23.54 -30.26 9.96
N LEU A 80 24.18 -29.34 10.69
CA LEU A 80 24.14 -29.32 12.16
C LEU A 80 22.81 -28.79 12.73
N LEU A 81 22.15 -27.87 12.02
CA LEU A 81 20.89 -27.27 12.49
C LEU A 81 19.72 -28.24 12.36
N LEU A 82 19.64 -29.00 11.27
CA LEU A 82 18.49 -29.85 10.95
C LEU A 82 18.70 -31.30 11.36
N ASP A 83 17.61 -32.02 11.58
CA ASP A 83 17.64 -33.45 11.86
C ASP A 83 18.24 -34.23 10.68
N GLN A 84 19.09 -35.22 11.00
CA GLN A 84 19.91 -35.92 10.02
C GLN A 84 19.09 -36.48 8.85
N GLY A 85 19.50 -36.15 7.62
CA GLY A 85 18.83 -36.62 6.40
C GLY A 85 17.46 -35.99 6.09
N THR A 86 16.99 -35.02 6.89
CA THR A 86 15.68 -34.36 6.66
C THR A 86 15.72 -33.18 5.70
N PHE A 87 16.88 -32.53 5.51
CA PHE A 87 17.02 -31.35 4.66
C PHE A 87 16.65 -31.62 3.19
N ARG A 88 15.84 -30.75 2.60
CA ARG A 88 15.47 -30.76 1.17
C ARG A 88 15.71 -29.37 0.60
N GLU A 89 16.80 -29.25 -0.16
CA GLU A 89 17.22 -28.03 -0.84
C GLU A 89 16.31 -27.68 -2.01
N PHE A 90 16.04 -26.39 -2.20
CA PHE A 90 15.36 -25.83 -3.36
C PHE A 90 16.34 -24.96 -4.16
N ASP A 91 16.10 -24.84 -5.48
CA ASP A 91 16.84 -23.94 -6.37
C ASP A 91 18.39 -24.10 -6.31
N MET A 92 18.89 -25.32 -6.07
CA MET A 92 20.32 -25.66 -6.04
C MET A 92 21.06 -25.23 -7.31
N LEU A 93 20.46 -25.46 -8.48
CA LEU A 93 21.08 -25.19 -9.79
C LEU A 93 20.82 -23.77 -10.32
N LYS A 94 20.18 -22.91 -9.54
CA LYS A 94 19.80 -21.54 -9.96
C LYS A 94 21.02 -20.62 -9.87
N ALA A 95 21.25 -19.82 -10.92
CA ALA A 95 22.35 -18.85 -11.01
C ALA A 95 21.82 -17.44 -11.33
N HIS A 96 22.66 -16.41 -11.17
CA HIS A 96 22.29 -15.03 -11.48
C HIS A 96 22.12 -14.76 -12.98
N ARG A 97 21.36 -13.70 -13.26
CA ARG A 97 21.06 -13.21 -14.62
C ARG A 97 21.86 -11.96 -15.01
N CYS A 98 22.62 -11.38 -14.08
CA CYS A 98 23.48 -10.22 -14.31
C CYS A 98 24.52 -10.47 -15.41
N SER A 99 24.63 -9.50 -16.33
CA SER A 99 25.63 -9.44 -17.41
C SER A 99 26.59 -8.24 -17.29
N ASP A 100 26.48 -7.46 -16.22
CA ASP A 100 27.29 -6.27 -15.99
C ASP A 100 28.60 -6.61 -15.26
N PHE A 101 29.61 -5.75 -15.42
CA PHE A 101 30.91 -5.84 -14.75
C PHE A 101 31.67 -7.18 -14.92
N GLY A 102 31.31 -8.00 -15.90
CA GLY A 102 31.92 -9.31 -16.15
C GLY A 102 31.26 -10.48 -15.41
N MET A 103 30.12 -10.27 -14.75
CA MET A 103 29.38 -11.31 -14.01
C MET A 103 28.98 -12.49 -14.91
N GLU A 104 28.70 -12.27 -16.19
CA GLU A 104 28.31 -13.32 -17.16
C GLU A 104 29.33 -14.45 -17.29
N LYS A 105 30.60 -14.18 -16.93
CA LYS A 105 31.70 -15.16 -16.97
C LYS A 105 31.80 -16.02 -15.70
N GLN A 106 31.05 -15.72 -14.64
CA GLN A 106 31.21 -16.33 -13.30
C GLN A 106 29.92 -16.96 -12.76
N GLN A 107 29.10 -17.59 -13.61
CA GLN A 107 27.88 -18.26 -13.14
C GLN A 107 28.19 -19.44 -12.19
N ILE A 108 27.98 -19.19 -10.88
CA ILE A 108 28.07 -20.17 -9.80
C ILE A 108 26.64 -20.61 -9.41
N PRO A 109 26.30 -21.91 -9.56
CA PRO A 109 25.00 -22.42 -9.14
C PRO A 109 24.76 -22.23 -7.64
N GLY A 110 23.51 -22.00 -7.25
CA GLY A 110 23.09 -21.67 -5.90
C GLY A 110 23.08 -20.16 -5.61
N ASP A 111 23.88 -19.39 -6.36
CA ASP A 111 23.99 -17.92 -6.35
C ASP A 111 24.36 -17.27 -4.99
N GLY A 112 24.95 -18.05 -4.08
CA GLY A 112 25.41 -17.57 -2.77
C GLY A 112 24.43 -17.74 -1.61
N VAL A 113 23.30 -18.43 -1.82
CA VAL A 113 22.42 -18.84 -0.73
C VAL A 113 21.89 -20.26 -0.95
N ILE A 114 22.00 -21.12 0.06
CA ILE A 114 21.33 -22.42 0.11
C ILE A 114 19.99 -22.22 0.81
N THR A 115 18.89 -22.64 0.19
CA THR A 115 17.54 -22.51 0.75
C THR A 115 16.79 -23.85 0.71
N GLY A 116 15.88 -24.08 1.66
CA GLY A 116 15.06 -25.29 1.67
C GLY A 116 14.26 -25.46 2.95
N ARG A 117 13.92 -26.72 3.25
CA ARG A 117 13.20 -27.12 4.48
C ARG A 117 13.85 -28.32 5.14
N GLY A 118 13.60 -28.51 6.43
CA GLY A 118 13.97 -29.72 7.17
C GLY A 118 13.12 -29.88 8.42
N LEU A 119 13.57 -30.73 9.34
CA LEU A 119 12.99 -30.86 10.67
C LEU A 119 14.00 -30.41 11.74
N ILE A 120 13.50 -29.90 12.86
CA ILE A 120 14.24 -29.78 14.13
C ILE A 120 13.43 -30.52 15.18
N ASN A 121 14.01 -31.55 15.78
CA ASN A 121 13.36 -32.43 16.76
C ASN A 121 12.01 -32.98 16.24
N GLY A 122 11.96 -33.36 14.96
CA GLY A 122 10.79 -33.87 14.25
C GLY A 122 9.81 -32.81 13.72
N ARG A 123 10.02 -31.52 14.03
CA ARG A 123 9.10 -30.42 13.72
C ARG A 123 9.56 -29.61 12.50
N LEU A 124 8.64 -29.22 11.62
CA LEU A 124 8.96 -28.55 10.35
C LEU A 124 9.57 -27.15 10.54
N THR A 125 10.64 -26.83 9.79
CA THR A 125 11.15 -25.47 9.62
C THR A 125 11.70 -25.24 8.21
N PHE A 126 11.71 -23.98 7.79
CA PHE A 126 12.39 -23.50 6.58
C PHE A 126 13.70 -22.80 6.94
N VAL A 127 14.73 -22.96 6.12
CA VAL A 127 16.06 -22.40 6.37
C VAL A 127 16.66 -21.78 5.12
N PHE A 128 17.31 -20.62 5.28
CA PHE A 128 18.32 -20.13 4.34
C PHE A 128 19.68 -20.01 5.03
N SER A 129 20.76 -20.35 4.33
CA SER A 129 22.12 -20.10 4.78
C SER A 129 22.95 -19.46 3.67
N GLN A 130 23.63 -18.38 4.03
CA GLN A 130 24.35 -17.50 3.11
C GLN A 130 25.79 -18.03 2.94
N ASP A 131 26.18 -18.32 1.70
CA ASP A 131 27.49 -18.88 1.39
C ASP A 131 28.50 -17.77 1.08
N PHE A 132 29.23 -17.35 2.10
CA PHE A 132 30.28 -16.34 1.99
C PHE A 132 31.39 -16.71 0.99
N THR A 133 31.57 -17.99 0.65
CA THR A 133 32.55 -18.39 -0.37
C THR A 133 32.12 -17.95 -1.78
N VAL A 134 30.83 -17.76 -2.03
CA VAL A 134 30.26 -17.32 -3.32
C VAL A 134 29.96 -15.82 -3.26
N PHE A 135 30.72 -15.03 -4.02
CA PHE A 135 30.61 -13.56 -4.07
C PHE A 135 30.57 -12.84 -2.70
N GLY A 136 31.18 -13.39 -1.65
CA GLY A 136 31.11 -12.83 -0.30
C GLY A 136 29.70 -12.90 0.32
N GLY A 137 28.87 -13.85 -0.11
CA GLY A 137 27.47 -13.96 0.28
C GLY A 137 26.60 -12.80 -0.24
N SER A 138 27.07 -12.01 -1.20
CA SER A 138 26.40 -10.76 -1.59
C SER A 138 25.05 -11.02 -2.30
N LEU A 139 24.01 -10.31 -1.83
CA LEU A 139 22.63 -10.51 -2.25
C LEU A 139 22.39 -9.96 -3.66
N SER A 140 21.94 -10.85 -4.55
CA SER A 140 21.43 -10.60 -5.90
C SER A 140 19.90 -10.68 -5.96
N GLU A 141 19.35 -10.28 -7.09
CA GLU A 141 17.93 -10.51 -7.45
C GLU A 141 17.54 -12.00 -7.29
N THR A 142 18.32 -12.89 -7.89
CA THR A 142 18.09 -14.34 -7.92
C THR A 142 18.33 -15.05 -6.58
N TYR A 143 19.20 -14.50 -5.72
CA TYR A 143 19.38 -14.88 -4.31
C TYR A 143 18.16 -14.48 -3.50
N ALA A 144 17.66 -13.25 -3.67
CA ALA A 144 16.46 -12.78 -2.95
C ALA A 144 15.23 -13.63 -3.30
N GLU A 145 15.01 -13.89 -4.60
CA GLU A 145 13.97 -14.82 -5.08
C GLU A 145 14.02 -16.20 -4.40
N LYS A 146 15.21 -16.71 -4.00
CA LYS A 146 15.35 -18.00 -3.28
C LYS A 146 14.89 -17.92 -1.83
N ILE A 147 15.14 -16.80 -1.15
CA ILE A 147 14.70 -16.54 0.23
C ILE A 147 13.19 -16.28 0.23
N ILE A 148 12.71 -15.39 -0.66
CA ILE A 148 11.30 -15.10 -0.93
C ILE A 148 10.49 -16.38 -1.13
N LYS A 149 11.00 -17.33 -1.92
CA LYS A 149 10.36 -18.64 -2.15
C LYS A 149 10.13 -19.43 -0.86
N ILE A 150 11.12 -19.50 0.05
CA ILE A 150 10.94 -20.27 1.28
C ILE A 150 10.15 -19.52 2.35
N MET A 151 10.25 -18.19 2.45
CA MET A 151 9.46 -17.40 3.39
C MET A 151 7.97 -17.49 3.07
N ASN A 152 7.60 -17.40 1.79
CA ASN A 152 6.22 -17.63 1.36
C ASN A 152 5.73 -19.04 1.73
N LYS A 153 6.55 -20.08 1.54
CA LYS A 153 6.19 -21.46 1.91
C LYS A 153 6.14 -21.72 3.43
N ALA A 154 6.90 -20.96 4.20
CA ALA A 154 6.85 -20.99 5.66
C ALA A 154 5.54 -20.39 6.18
N MET A 155 5.10 -19.25 5.61
CA MET A 155 3.80 -18.64 5.93
C MET A 155 2.63 -19.51 5.45
N GLU A 156 2.71 -20.08 4.23
CA GLU A 156 1.72 -21.01 3.65
C GLU A 156 1.46 -22.23 4.53
N LEU A 157 2.50 -22.77 5.16
CA LEU A 157 2.43 -23.98 5.99
C LEU A 157 2.42 -23.73 7.51
N GLY A 158 2.53 -22.48 7.95
CA GLY A 158 2.61 -22.15 9.38
C GLY A 158 3.84 -22.73 10.08
N ALA A 159 5.03 -22.60 9.49
CA ALA A 159 6.28 -23.10 10.04
C ALA A 159 7.33 -21.98 10.22
N PRO A 160 8.25 -22.06 11.21
CA PRO A 160 9.28 -21.05 11.43
C PRO A 160 10.29 -20.94 10.29
N VAL A 161 10.87 -19.74 10.11
CA VAL A 161 12.02 -19.48 9.21
C VAL A 161 13.27 -19.21 10.04
N ILE A 162 14.38 -19.87 9.68
CA ILE A 162 15.71 -19.62 10.24
C ILE A 162 16.64 -19.05 9.16
N GLY A 163 17.20 -17.87 9.40
CA GLY A 163 18.21 -17.23 8.57
C GLY A 163 19.60 -17.36 9.17
N LEU A 164 20.53 -17.99 8.44
CA LEU A 164 21.93 -18.16 8.83
C LEU A 164 22.81 -17.21 8.00
N ASN A 165 23.07 -16.02 8.54
CA ASN A 165 23.58 -14.87 7.82
C ASN A 165 25.11 -14.75 7.86
N ASP A 166 25.71 -14.55 6.69
CA ASP A 166 27.16 -14.47 6.45
C ASP A 166 27.37 -13.79 5.07
N SER A 167 27.20 -12.47 5.03
CA SER A 167 27.08 -11.69 3.78
C SER A 167 27.71 -10.29 3.88
N GLY A 168 28.51 -9.94 2.87
CA GLY A 168 29.05 -8.60 2.67
C GLY A 168 28.02 -7.53 2.29
N GLY A 169 26.73 -7.88 2.16
CA GLY A 169 25.65 -6.94 1.86
C GLY A 169 25.15 -7.02 0.42
N ALA A 170 24.83 -5.86 -0.17
CA ALA A 170 24.31 -5.77 -1.54
C ALA A 170 25.35 -6.19 -2.58
N ARG A 171 24.92 -6.93 -3.61
CA ARG A 171 25.76 -7.20 -4.79
C ARG A 171 25.79 -5.96 -5.67
N ILE A 172 26.81 -5.12 -5.46
CA ILE A 172 26.99 -3.81 -6.11
C ILE A 172 26.88 -3.90 -7.64
N GLN A 173 27.34 -5.00 -8.24
CA GLN A 173 27.27 -5.27 -9.68
C GLN A 173 25.83 -5.34 -10.24
N GLU A 174 24.84 -5.66 -9.40
CA GLU A 174 23.41 -5.74 -9.77
C GLU A 174 22.62 -4.47 -9.40
N GLY A 175 23.29 -3.48 -8.77
CA GLY A 175 22.74 -2.16 -8.49
C GLY A 175 21.35 -2.19 -7.84
N VAL A 176 20.37 -1.58 -8.50
CA VAL A 176 18.99 -1.46 -7.98
C VAL A 176 18.24 -2.78 -7.88
N ALA A 177 18.62 -3.83 -8.63
CA ALA A 177 17.98 -5.14 -8.54
C ALA A 177 18.32 -5.85 -7.21
N SER A 178 19.55 -5.64 -6.70
CA SER A 178 19.93 -6.06 -5.34
C SER A 178 19.10 -5.32 -4.27
N LEU A 179 18.84 -4.03 -4.47
CA LEU A 179 18.03 -3.22 -3.54
C LEU A 179 16.54 -3.60 -3.55
N ALA A 180 15.99 -3.96 -4.72
CA ALA A 180 14.63 -4.51 -4.83
C ALA A 180 14.52 -5.84 -4.08
N GLY A 181 15.48 -6.76 -4.28
CA GLY A 181 15.53 -8.03 -3.57
C GLY A 181 15.62 -7.90 -2.03
N TYR A 182 16.23 -6.83 -1.52
CA TYR A 182 16.15 -6.48 -0.10
C TYR A 182 14.74 -6.06 0.33
N ALA A 183 14.11 -5.13 -0.41
CA ALA A 183 12.78 -4.63 -0.09
C ALA A 183 11.72 -5.74 -0.06
N ASP A 184 11.78 -6.68 -1.01
CA ASP A 184 10.88 -7.84 -1.06
C ASP A 184 11.04 -8.76 0.16
N ILE A 185 12.27 -9.00 0.63
CA ILE A 185 12.54 -9.76 1.86
C ILE A 185 12.01 -9.00 3.08
N PHE A 186 12.26 -7.69 3.20
CA PHE A 186 11.75 -6.89 4.31
C PHE A 186 10.22 -6.92 4.39
N GLN A 187 9.55 -6.83 3.24
CA GLN A 187 8.09 -6.92 3.16
C GLN A 187 7.57 -8.27 3.67
N LEU A 188 8.27 -9.38 3.38
CA LEU A 188 7.95 -10.70 3.92
C LEU A 188 8.31 -10.83 5.40
N ASN A 189 9.36 -10.18 5.90
CA ASN A 189 9.66 -10.15 7.33
C ASN A 189 8.54 -9.47 8.13
N VAL A 190 7.98 -8.37 7.60
CA VAL A 190 6.83 -7.67 8.19
C VAL A 190 5.57 -8.54 8.15
N LEU A 191 5.27 -9.21 7.03
CA LEU A 191 4.08 -10.07 6.89
C LEU A 191 4.14 -11.35 7.73
N ALA A 192 5.33 -11.86 8.02
CA ALA A 192 5.54 -13.03 8.88
C ALA A 192 5.57 -12.68 10.39
N SER A 193 5.75 -11.41 10.75
CA SER A 193 5.90 -10.95 12.14
C SER A 193 4.64 -11.25 12.97
N GLY A 194 4.81 -12.00 14.06
CA GLY A 194 3.68 -12.47 14.88
C GLY A 194 2.76 -13.49 14.19
N VAL A 195 3.19 -14.09 13.06
CA VAL A 195 2.45 -15.15 12.33
C VAL A 195 3.21 -16.47 12.39
N ILE A 196 4.51 -16.44 12.08
CA ILE A 196 5.46 -17.55 12.23
C ILE A 196 6.72 -17.02 12.92
N PRO A 197 7.39 -17.79 13.80
CA PRO A 197 8.64 -17.35 14.39
C PRO A 197 9.73 -17.17 13.33
N GLN A 198 10.42 -16.03 13.39
CA GLN A 198 11.52 -15.67 12.51
C GLN A 198 12.80 -15.55 13.34
N LEU A 199 13.79 -16.39 13.04
CA LEU A 199 15.00 -16.52 13.84
C LEU A 199 16.23 -16.22 12.98
N THR A 200 17.07 -15.28 13.42
CA THR A 200 18.34 -14.95 12.75
C THR A 200 19.52 -15.45 13.56
N MET A 201 20.48 -16.08 12.89
CA MET A 201 21.84 -16.28 13.38
C MET A 201 22.81 -15.48 12.50
N VAL A 202 23.52 -14.52 13.09
CA VAL A 202 24.64 -13.84 12.44
C VAL A 202 25.89 -14.68 12.70
N MET A 203 26.45 -15.23 11.64
CA MET A 203 27.56 -16.19 11.67
C MET A 203 28.70 -15.70 10.76
N GLY A 204 28.81 -14.39 10.59
CA GLY A 204 29.70 -13.72 9.66
C GLY A 204 29.40 -12.22 9.56
N PRO A 205 29.90 -11.54 8.51
CA PRO A 205 29.53 -10.17 8.22
C PRO A 205 28.03 -10.02 7.94
N CYS A 206 27.46 -8.86 8.27
CA CYS A 206 26.15 -8.41 7.82
C CYS A 206 26.18 -6.88 7.66
N ALA A 207 26.40 -6.39 6.44
CA ALA A 207 26.69 -4.98 6.19
C ALA A 207 25.63 -4.28 5.32
N GLY A 208 25.43 -2.98 5.56
CA GLY A 208 24.53 -2.14 4.77
C GLY A 208 23.07 -2.54 4.96
N GLY A 209 22.32 -2.64 3.86
CA GLY A 209 20.91 -3.05 3.89
C GLY A 209 20.65 -4.42 4.52
N ALA A 210 21.67 -5.29 4.57
CA ALA A 210 21.53 -6.64 5.12
C ALA A 210 21.05 -6.70 6.57
N VAL A 211 21.34 -5.68 7.40
CA VAL A 211 21.00 -5.67 8.83
C VAL A 211 19.50 -5.47 9.11
N TYR A 212 18.74 -4.93 8.17
CA TYR A 212 17.33 -4.60 8.40
C TYR A 212 16.42 -5.83 8.40
N SER A 213 16.75 -6.88 7.65
CA SER A 213 16.00 -8.15 7.71
C SER A 213 16.14 -8.82 9.09
N PRO A 214 17.36 -9.06 9.63
CA PRO A 214 17.57 -9.43 11.03
C PRO A 214 16.81 -8.56 12.03
N ALA A 215 16.88 -7.23 11.92
CA ALA A 215 16.22 -6.31 12.85
C ALA A 215 14.69 -6.52 12.95
N MET A 216 14.06 -6.94 11.84
CA MET A 216 12.63 -7.26 11.74
C MET A 216 12.27 -8.71 12.13
N THR A 217 13.25 -9.61 12.27
CA THR A 217 13.01 -10.97 12.83
C THR A 217 12.81 -10.92 14.35
N ASP A 218 12.23 -11.95 14.94
CA ASP A 218 11.88 -11.95 16.37
C ASP A 218 13.14 -11.95 17.25
N TYR A 219 14.09 -12.84 16.95
CA TYR A 219 15.34 -13.03 17.69
C TYR A 219 16.57 -13.04 16.77
N ILE A 220 17.64 -12.40 17.24
CA ILE A 220 18.95 -12.33 16.56
C ILE A 220 20.01 -12.87 17.51
N PHE A 221 20.65 -13.99 17.16
CA PHE A 221 21.82 -14.53 17.86
C PHE A 221 23.09 -14.25 17.05
N MET A 222 24.23 -14.05 17.72
CA MET A 222 25.51 -13.74 17.08
C MET A 222 26.64 -14.70 17.52
N CYS A 223 27.65 -14.88 16.68
CA CYS A 223 28.88 -15.60 17.02
C CYS A 223 29.98 -14.60 17.40
N ARG A 224 30.63 -14.77 18.55
CA ARG A 224 31.73 -13.89 19.01
C ARG A 224 32.92 -13.95 18.05
N ASP A 225 33.62 -12.82 17.94
CA ASP A 225 34.88 -12.61 17.19
C ASP A 225 34.86 -12.96 15.68
N SER A 226 33.71 -13.42 15.17
CA SER A 226 33.53 -14.01 13.84
C SER A 226 32.30 -13.47 13.10
N SER A 227 31.44 -12.70 13.79
CA SER A 227 30.26 -12.05 13.22
C SER A 227 30.10 -10.61 13.69
N TYR A 228 29.62 -9.74 12.79
CA TYR A 228 29.39 -8.32 13.05
C TYR A 228 28.27 -7.77 12.18
N MET A 229 27.55 -6.74 12.66
CA MET A 229 26.52 -6.04 11.90
C MET A 229 26.72 -4.52 11.91
N PHE A 230 26.50 -3.84 10.78
CA PHE A 230 26.38 -2.37 10.75
C PHE A 230 25.70 -1.86 9.48
N VAL A 231 24.97 -0.75 9.61
CA VAL A 231 24.41 0.00 8.45
C VAL A 231 25.52 0.67 7.64
N THR A 232 26.55 1.18 8.32
CA THR A 232 27.67 1.94 7.73
C THR A 232 28.98 1.33 8.23
N GLY A 233 29.89 0.97 7.31
CA GLY A 233 31.16 0.34 7.68
C GLY A 233 32.20 1.32 8.26
N PRO A 234 33.20 0.83 9.03
CA PRO A 234 34.17 1.69 9.71
C PRO A 234 34.93 2.67 8.80
N ASP A 235 35.28 2.28 7.57
CA ASP A 235 35.96 3.16 6.61
C ASP A 235 35.11 4.40 6.25
N VAL A 236 33.79 4.24 6.21
CA VAL A 236 32.83 5.32 5.93
C VAL A 236 32.57 6.15 7.19
N VAL A 237 32.53 5.51 8.37
CA VAL A 237 32.49 6.23 9.66
C VAL A 237 33.70 7.16 9.78
N LYS A 238 34.92 6.62 9.61
CA LYS A 238 36.18 7.36 9.65
C LYS A 238 36.24 8.50 8.64
N THR A 239 35.80 8.30 7.40
CA THR A 239 35.85 9.36 6.36
C THR A 239 34.77 10.43 6.49
N VAL A 240 33.68 10.19 7.21
CA VAL A 240 32.59 11.17 7.43
C VAL A 240 32.71 11.89 8.78
N THR A 241 33.16 11.20 9.83
CA THR A 241 33.17 11.72 11.22
C THR A 241 34.57 11.97 11.78
N ASN A 242 35.61 11.38 11.18
CA ASN A 242 36.96 11.23 11.74
C ASN A 242 37.07 10.32 12.99
N GLU A 243 36.02 9.56 13.31
CA GLU A 243 36.06 8.52 14.35
C GLU A 243 36.79 7.27 13.82
N GLU A 244 37.87 6.86 14.50
CA GLU A 244 38.57 5.60 14.22
C GLU A 244 38.04 4.50 15.13
N VAL A 245 37.43 3.46 14.54
CA VAL A 245 36.79 2.35 15.24
C VAL A 245 36.99 1.05 14.44
N THR A 246 37.12 -0.10 15.09
CA THR A 246 37.21 -1.41 14.42
C THR A 246 35.83 -2.02 14.12
N GLN A 247 35.79 -3.10 13.34
CA GLN A 247 34.54 -3.82 13.03
C GLN A 247 33.88 -4.44 14.28
N GLU A 248 34.65 -4.98 15.22
CA GLU A 248 34.12 -5.57 16.46
C GLU A 248 33.65 -4.48 17.44
N GLU A 249 34.37 -3.36 17.56
CA GLU A 249 33.92 -2.24 18.39
C GLU A 249 32.62 -1.62 17.85
N LEU A 250 32.54 -1.37 16.54
CA LEU A 250 31.38 -0.71 15.91
C LEU A 250 30.12 -1.59 15.90
N GLY A 251 30.27 -2.90 15.65
CA GLY A 251 29.15 -3.78 15.30
C GLY A 251 29.33 -5.25 15.70
N GLY A 252 30.31 -5.54 16.54
CA GLY A 252 30.60 -6.88 17.01
C GLY A 252 29.53 -7.47 17.92
N ALA A 253 29.63 -8.78 18.16
CA ALA A 253 28.68 -9.51 18.99
C ALA A 253 28.61 -8.94 20.43
N SER A 254 29.74 -8.47 20.97
CA SER A 254 29.77 -7.83 22.29
C SER A 254 29.02 -6.49 22.30
N THR A 255 29.26 -5.61 21.32
CA THR A 255 28.59 -4.30 21.21
C THR A 255 27.07 -4.44 21.06
N HIS A 256 26.60 -5.40 20.26
CA HIS A 256 25.16 -5.60 20.06
C HIS A 256 24.43 -6.31 21.20
N THR A 257 25.12 -7.12 22.03
CA THR A 257 24.54 -7.79 23.20
C THR A 257 24.67 -7.03 24.52
N LYS A 258 25.51 -5.99 24.58
CA LYS A 258 25.74 -5.17 25.80
C LYS A 258 25.32 -3.71 25.66
N THR A 259 25.60 -3.10 24.52
CA THR A 259 25.48 -1.64 24.35
C THR A 259 24.24 -1.26 23.55
N SER A 260 24.06 -1.82 22.35
CA SER A 260 23.00 -1.35 21.43
C SER A 260 21.66 -2.09 21.55
N GLY A 261 21.59 -3.19 22.30
CA GLY A 261 20.36 -3.99 22.46
C GLY A 261 19.79 -4.59 21.18
N VAL A 262 20.63 -4.84 20.17
CA VAL A 262 20.19 -5.40 18.87
C VAL A 262 20.25 -6.93 18.89
N ALA A 263 21.29 -7.50 19.48
CA ALA A 263 21.45 -8.96 19.57
C ALA A 263 20.88 -9.48 20.89
N HIS A 264 20.27 -10.66 20.83
CA HIS A 264 19.52 -11.28 21.92
C HIS A 264 20.39 -12.25 22.72
N CYS A 265 21.29 -12.97 22.04
CA CYS A 265 22.32 -13.83 22.63
C CYS A 265 23.60 -13.76 21.79
N ALA A 266 24.74 -14.07 22.41
CA ALA A 266 26.00 -14.33 21.70
C ALA A 266 26.62 -15.65 22.19
N PHE A 267 27.27 -16.37 21.29
CA PHE A 267 27.85 -17.70 21.49
C PHE A 267 29.30 -17.74 20.97
N ASP A 268 30.12 -18.64 21.50
CA ASP A 268 31.57 -18.61 21.22
C ASP A 268 31.95 -19.12 19.82
N ASN A 269 31.07 -19.86 19.16
CA ASN A 269 31.30 -20.46 17.85
C ASN A 269 30.00 -20.94 17.19
N ASP A 270 30.07 -21.21 15.88
CA ASP A 270 28.97 -21.73 15.06
C ASP A 270 28.26 -22.96 15.65
N VAL A 271 29.02 -23.93 16.22
CA VAL A 271 28.48 -25.21 16.70
C VAL A 271 27.66 -25.01 17.97
N GLU A 272 28.15 -24.20 18.91
CA GLU A 272 27.39 -23.79 20.08
C GLU A 272 26.15 -22.97 19.67
N ALA A 273 26.31 -21.99 18.79
CA ALA A 273 25.20 -21.15 18.36
C ALA A 273 24.06 -21.97 17.75
N ILE A 274 24.38 -23.02 16.97
CA ILE A 274 23.40 -23.94 16.39
C ILE A 274 22.77 -24.84 17.46
N ARG A 275 23.55 -25.34 18.43
CA ARG A 275 23.04 -26.14 19.57
C ARG A 275 22.01 -25.34 20.37
N GLU A 276 22.33 -24.11 20.76
CA GLU A 276 21.42 -23.27 21.52
C GLU A 276 20.24 -22.77 20.67
N MET A 277 20.40 -22.57 19.36
CA MET A 277 19.26 -22.31 18.45
C MET A 277 18.29 -23.50 18.42
N ARG A 278 18.77 -24.75 18.37
CA ARG A 278 17.90 -25.95 18.47
C ARG A 278 17.20 -26.02 19.83
N ARG A 279 17.91 -25.76 20.94
CA ARG A 279 17.32 -25.68 22.29
C ARG A 279 16.27 -24.57 22.40
N PHE A 280 16.50 -23.41 21.77
CA PHE A 280 15.58 -22.28 21.74
C PHE A 280 14.31 -22.59 20.95
N PHE A 281 14.45 -23.20 19.77
CA PHE A 281 13.35 -23.61 18.90
C PHE A 281 12.34 -24.54 19.61
N ASP A 282 12.78 -25.37 20.56
CA ASP A 282 11.90 -26.23 21.37
C ASP A 282 10.99 -25.48 22.35
N PHE A 283 11.21 -24.19 22.63
CA PHE A 283 10.29 -23.37 23.42
C PHE A 283 9.16 -22.74 22.58
N LEU A 284 9.36 -22.58 21.27
CA LEU A 284 8.43 -21.84 20.40
C LEU A 284 7.36 -22.76 19.81
N PRO A 285 6.11 -22.31 19.56
CA PRO A 285 5.19 -23.00 18.65
C PRO A 285 5.70 -22.90 17.20
N LEU A 286 5.02 -23.53 16.22
CA LEU A 286 5.38 -23.36 14.80
C LEU A 286 4.77 -22.11 14.15
N ASN A 287 3.64 -21.63 14.70
CA ASN A 287 2.88 -20.47 14.22
C ASN A 287 1.97 -19.93 15.33
N ASN A 288 1.35 -18.77 15.10
CA ASN A 288 0.45 -18.10 16.05
C ASN A 288 -0.92 -18.77 16.28
N LYS A 289 -1.24 -19.86 15.57
CA LYS A 289 -2.48 -20.64 15.77
C LYS A 289 -2.27 -21.86 16.66
N GLU A 290 -1.01 -22.23 16.90
CA GLU A 290 -0.61 -23.30 17.79
C GLU A 290 -0.27 -22.77 19.19
N LYS A 291 -0.47 -23.61 20.21
CA LYS A 291 0.06 -23.37 21.54
C LYS A 291 1.51 -23.87 21.62
N PRO A 292 2.34 -23.32 22.52
CA PRO A 292 3.72 -23.75 22.69
C PRO A 292 3.83 -25.26 22.96
N PRO A 293 4.90 -25.93 22.50
CA PRO A 293 5.08 -27.36 22.64
C PRO A 293 5.21 -27.77 24.12
N VAL A 294 4.43 -28.78 24.52
CA VAL A 294 4.48 -29.36 25.86
C VAL A 294 5.37 -30.60 25.85
N ARG A 295 6.45 -30.61 26.64
CA ARG A 295 7.24 -31.82 26.90
C ARG A 295 6.63 -32.61 28.05
N LYS A 296 6.87 -33.93 28.13
CA LYS A 296 6.69 -34.63 29.42
C LYS A 296 7.71 -34.04 30.39
N SER A 297 7.26 -33.72 31.61
CA SER A 297 8.14 -33.34 32.72
C SER A 297 8.14 -34.42 33.78
N ASP A 298 9.25 -34.51 34.51
CA ASP A 298 9.46 -35.39 35.66
C ASP A 298 9.75 -34.56 36.94
N ASP A 299 9.61 -33.23 36.87
CA ASP A 299 9.70 -32.31 38.01
C ASP A 299 8.29 -32.03 38.57
N ASP A 300 8.04 -32.44 39.81
CA ASP A 300 6.72 -32.39 40.47
C ASP A 300 6.24 -30.93 40.69
N ARG A 301 4.94 -30.67 40.50
CA ARG A 301 4.32 -29.40 40.90
C ARG A 301 4.33 -29.22 42.42
N ASN A 302 4.32 -30.33 43.17
CA ASN A 302 4.32 -30.39 44.63
C ASN A 302 5.73 -30.37 45.22
N ARG A 303 6.79 -30.18 44.40
CA ARG A 303 8.16 -30.01 44.89
C ARG A 303 8.21 -28.80 45.82
N SER A 304 8.33 -29.05 47.12
CA SER A 304 8.59 -28.02 48.12
C SER A 304 9.90 -27.31 47.81
N VAL A 305 9.92 -25.98 47.94
CA VAL A 305 11.07 -25.13 47.61
C VAL A 305 11.45 -24.20 48.78
N PRO A 306 11.89 -24.74 49.96
CA PRO A 306 12.03 -23.94 51.19
C PRO A 306 13.06 -22.80 51.07
N THR A 307 13.99 -22.88 50.12
CA THR A 307 14.96 -21.82 49.84
C THR A 307 14.30 -20.48 49.50
N LEU A 308 13.09 -20.49 48.92
CA LEU A 308 12.37 -19.26 48.56
C LEU A 308 12.07 -18.36 49.76
N GLU A 309 11.86 -18.93 50.95
CA GLU A 309 11.66 -18.19 52.21
C GLU A 309 12.89 -17.37 52.64
N SER A 310 14.07 -17.69 52.10
CA SER A 310 15.37 -17.15 52.53
C SER A 310 16.09 -16.27 51.50
N ILE A 311 15.61 -16.23 50.25
CA ILE A 311 16.28 -15.49 49.16
C ILE A 311 16.03 -13.98 49.26
N VAL A 312 14.82 -13.56 49.66
CA VAL A 312 14.49 -12.13 49.87
C VAL A 312 15.03 -11.70 51.24
N PRO A 313 15.98 -10.74 51.32
CA PRO A 313 16.55 -10.31 52.59
C PRO A 313 15.53 -9.50 53.42
N PRO A 314 15.54 -9.62 54.76
CA PRO A 314 14.67 -8.85 55.65
C PRO A 314 15.07 -7.37 55.74
N ASP A 315 16.28 -7.00 55.32
CA ASP A 315 16.67 -5.60 55.13
C ASP A 315 16.27 -5.15 53.70
N PRO A 316 15.36 -4.18 53.55
CA PRO A 316 14.91 -3.70 52.24
C PRO A 316 16.03 -3.01 51.43
N ASN A 317 17.17 -2.68 52.04
CA ASN A 317 18.33 -2.09 51.36
C ASN A 317 19.27 -3.15 50.74
N VAL A 318 19.17 -4.41 51.17
CA VAL A 318 20.02 -5.49 50.66
C VAL A 318 19.40 -6.08 49.38
N PRO A 319 20.14 -6.13 48.25
CA PRO A 319 19.69 -6.78 47.03
C PRO A 319 19.89 -8.29 47.10
N TYR A 320 19.18 -9.02 46.25
CA TYR A 320 19.33 -10.46 46.04
C TYR A 320 19.22 -10.77 44.54
N ASN A 321 19.71 -11.94 44.12
CA ASN A 321 19.64 -12.36 42.73
C ASN A 321 18.26 -12.94 42.40
N MET A 322 17.45 -12.22 41.62
CA MET A 322 16.14 -12.71 41.19
C MET A 322 16.22 -14.02 40.37
N LYS A 323 17.36 -14.29 39.70
CA LYS A 323 17.54 -15.55 38.97
C LYS A 323 17.51 -16.77 39.89
N ASP A 324 17.87 -16.62 41.17
CA ASP A 324 17.82 -17.72 42.14
C ASP A 324 16.37 -18.16 42.38
N ILE A 325 15.42 -17.22 42.41
CA ILE A 325 13.98 -17.52 42.44
C ILE A 325 13.55 -18.19 41.13
N ILE A 326 13.92 -17.62 39.98
CA ILE A 326 13.54 -18.13 38.64
C ILE A 326 13.96 -19.59 38.47
N HIS A 327 15.24 -19.92 38.71
CA HIS A 327 15.73 -21.29 38.59
C HIS A 327 15.00 -22.24 39.55
N GLN A 328 14.74 -21.82 40.79
CA GLN A 328 14.08 -22.66 41.79
C GLN A 328 12.61 -22.99 41.44
N ILE A 329 11.89 -22.10 40.74
CA ILE A 329 10.48 -22.34 40.36
C ILE A 329 10.32 -23.11 39.04
N VAL A 330 11.20 -22.94 38.05
CA VAL A 330 11.07 -23.61 36.74
C VAL A 330 11.45 -25.09 36.78
N ASP A 331 10.87 -25.87 35.87
CA ASP A 331 11.16 -27.29 35.68
C ASP A 331 12.65 -27.56 35.47
N SER A 332 13.21 -28.46 36.28
CA SER A 332 14.61 -28.91 36.19
C SER A 332 15.64 -27.78 36.25
N PHE A 333 15.28 -26.61 36.79
CA PHE A 333 16.10 -25.38 36.82
C PHE A 333 16.46 -24.84 35.41
N ASP A 334 15.79 -25.34 34.34
CA ASP A 334 16.05 -25.05 32.91
C ASP A 334 15.43 -23.71 32.48
N PHE A 335 16.25 -22.66 32.53
CA PHE A 335 15.91 -21.32 32.03
C PHE A 335 16.77 -20.96 30.81
N PHE A 336 16.15 -20.38 29.78
CA PHE A 336 16.80 -19.80 28.61
C PHE A 336 16.64 -18.28 28.65
N GLU A 337 17.65 -17.59 29.17
CA GLU A 337 17.65 -16.13 29.33
C GLU A 337 17.88 -15.40 28.00
N ILE A 338 17.12 -14.33 27.78
CA ILE A 338 17.18 -13.46 26.61
C ILE A 338 17.79 -12.11 27.01
N MET A 339 18.76 -11.65 26.24
CA MET A 339 19.55 -10.44 26.50
C MET A 339 20.16 -10.41 27.92
N PRO A 340 20.90 -11.46 28.34
CA PRO A 340 21.46 -11.54 29.69
C PRO A 340 22.46 -10.41 30.00
N ASP A 341 23.05 -9.81 28.97
CA ASP A 341 24.08 -8.77 29.08
C ASP A 341 23.59 -7.32 28.84
N TYR A 342 22.35 -7.13 28.36
CA TYR A 342 21.76 -5.81 28.11
C TYR A 342 20.56 -5.55 29.02
N ALA A 343 20.47 -4.34 29.58
CA ALA A 343 19.43 -3.95 30.55
C ALA A 343 19.23 -4.97 31.68
N LYS A 344 20.30 -5.21 32.45
CA LYS A 344 20.40 -6.27 33.47
C LYS A 344 19.43 -6.09 34.65
N ASN A 345 18.94 -4.87 34.85
CA ASN A 345 17.88 -4.47 35.77
C ASN A 345 16.51 -5.14 35.50
N ILE A 346 16.31 -5.71 34.31
CA ILE A 346 15.20 -6.65 34.05
C ILE A 346 15.73 -7.95 33.42
N ILE A 347 15.22 -9.08 33.89
CA ILE A 347 15.46 -10.42 33.34
C ILE A 347 14.26 -10.76 32.47
N VAL A 348 14.50 -11.29 31.26
CA VAL A 348 13.47 -11.90 30.43
C VAL A 348 13.98 -13.21 29.84
N GLY A 349 13.11 -14.20 29.63
CA GLY A 349 13.53 -15.49 29.10
C GLY A 349 12.46 -16.58 29.24
N PHE A 350 12.76 -17.77 28.72
CA PHE A 350 11.82 -18.88 28.67
C PHE A 350 12.17 -19.97 29.68
N GLY A 351 11.16 -20.46 30.38
CA GLY A 351 11.23 -21.64 31.25
C GLY A 351 10.13 -22.64 30.90
N ARG A 352 9.97 -23.67 31.72
CA ARG A 352 8.80 -24.56 31.68
C ARG A 352 8.21 -24.77 33.08
N MET A 353 6.91 -25.02 33.11
CA MET A 353 6.14 -25.42 34.28
C MET A 353 5.32 -26.65 33.88
N GLU A 354 5.58 -27.81 34.50
CA GLU A 354 5.03 -29.11 34.07
C GLU A 354 5.21 -29.41 32.57
N GLY A 355 6.36 -29.01 32.02
CA GLY A 355 6.70 -29.18 30.61
C GLY A 355 5.98 -28.24 29.65
N ARG A 356 5.06 -27.40 30.13
CA ARG A 356 4.42 -26.30 29.38
C ARG A 356 5.38 -25.10 29.36
N VAL A 357 5.57 -24.45 28.21
CA VAL A 357 6.45 -23.27 28.11
C VAL A 357 5.82 -22.06 28.77
N VAL A 358 6.64 -21.29 29.50
CA VAL A 358 6.31 -19.98 30.06
C VAL A 358 7.37 -18.95 29.67
N GLY A 359 6.95 -17.74 29.36
CA GLY A 359 7.82 -16.56 29.34
C GLY A 359 7.89 -15.97 30.74
N ILE A 360 9.07 -15.60 31.20
CA ILE A 360 9.29 -14.99 32.52
C ILE A 360 9.82 -13.58 32.31
N VAL A 361 9.28 -12.63 33.08
CA VAL A 361 9.74 -11.23 33.15
C VAL A 361 9.93 -10.87 34.61
N ALA A 362 11.11 -10.39 35.00
CA ALA A 362 11.42 -10.16 36.40
C ALA A 362 12.36 -8.96 36.63
N ASN A 363 12.14 -8.18 37.70
CA ASN A 363 13.10 -7.16 38.14
C ASN A 363 14.36 -7.82 38.71
N GLN A 364 15.54 -7.20 38.56
CA GLN A 364 16.78 -7.68 39.17
C GLN A 364 17.28 -6.70 40.24
N PRO A 365 17.06 -6.96 41.54
CA PRO A 365 17.48 -6.06 42.62
C PRO A 365 18.99 -5.81 42.68
N MET A 366 19.83 -6.72 42.18
CA MET A 366 21.29 -6.51 42.09
C MET A 366 21.71 -5.43 41.09
N GLU A 367 20.84 -5.06 40.14
CA GLU A 367 21.18 -4.23 38.99
C GLU A 367 20.26 -2.99 38.98
N LEU A 368 20.83 -1.81 39.22
CA LEU A 368 20.11 -0.54 39.40
C LEU A 368 18.94 -0.63 40.42
N ALA A 369 19.09 -1.45 41.46
CA ALA A 369 18.05 -1.74 42.46
C ALA A 369 16.72 -2.27 41.90
N GLY A 370 16.71 -2.86 40.70
CA GLY A 370 15.50 -3.35 40.02
C GLY A 370 14.66 -2.26 39.33
N CYS A 371 15.11 -1.01 39.32
CA CYS A 371 14.44 0.12 38.67
C CYS A 371 14.18 -0.13 37.18
N LEU A 372 13.02 0.30 36.68
CA LEU A 372 12.75 0.35 35.25
C LEU A 372 13.42 1.58 34.58
N ASP A 373 13.95 1.40 33.38
CA ASP A 373 14.60 2.45 32.59
C ASP A 373 14.21 2.35 31.10
N ILE A 374 14.73 3.24 30.25
CA ILE A 374 14.54 3.21 28.79
C ILE A 374 14.82 1.82 28.20
N ASN A 375 15.95 1.21 28.58
CA ASN A 375 16.46 -0.01 27.97
C ASN A 375 15.70 -1.25 28.47
N SER A 376 15.47 -1.35 29.78
CA SER A 376 14.67 -2.44 30.36
C SER A 376 13.23 -2.43 29.89
N SER A 377 12.63 -1.24 29.71
CA SER A 377 11.26 -1.10 29.20
C SER A 377 11.15 -1.55 27.74
N VAL A 378 12.17 -1.30 26.90
CA VAL A 378 12.22 -1.81 25.52
C VAL A 378 12.43 -3.33 25.47
N LYS A 379 13.37 -3.86 26.27
CA LYS A 379 13.65 -5.31 26.41
C LYS A 379 12.39 -6.07 26.84
N GLY A 380 11.75 -5.63 27.93
CA GLY A 380 10.51 -6.20 28.44
C GLY A 380 9.37 -6.14 27.42
N ALA A 381 9.16 -4.98 26.77
CA ALA A 381 8.06 -4.81 25.83
C ALA A 381 8.16 -5.73 24.60
N ARG A 382 9.35 -5.89 24.00
CA ARG A 382 9.54 -6.81 22.86
C ARG A 382 9.25 -8.26 23.28
N PHE A 383 9.74 -8.66 24.45
CA PHE A 383 9.54 -10.00 24.99
C PHE A 383 8.07 -10.32 25.29
N VAL A 384 7.35 -9.41 25.98
CA VAL A 384 5.93 -9.58 26.31
C VAL A 384 5.07 -9.68 25.03
N ARG A 385 5.29 -8.82 24.03
CA ARG A 385 4.54 -8.88 22.75
C ARG A 385 4.86 -10.14 21.95
N PHE A 386 6.11 -10.63 21.97
CA PHE A 386 6.44 -11.91 21.34
C PHE A 386 5.71 -13.07 22.03
N CYS A 387 5.70 -13.10 23.36
CA CYS A 387 5.00 -14.15 24.11
C CYS A 387 3.50 -14.17 23.80
N ASP A 388 2.84 -13.01 23.78
CA ASP A 388 1.42 -12.90 23.44
C ASP A 388 1.14 -13.34 22.00
N SER A 389 1.93 -12.87 21.02
CA SER A 389 1.78 -13.20 19.60
C SER A 389 1.90 -14.70 19.30
N PHE A 390 2.56 -15.47 20.18
CA PHE A 390 2.80 -16.91 20.02
C PHE A 390 2.20 -17.75 21.16
N ASN A 391 1.14 -17.25 21.81
CA ASN A 391 0.34 -17.98 22.80
C ASN A 391 1.13 -18.48 24.03
N ILE A 392 2.25 -17.85 24.38
CA ILE A 392 3.11 -18.19 25.53
C ILE A 392 2.60 -17.48 26.79
N PRO A 393 2.17 -18.22 27.84
CA PRO A 393 1.84 -17.64 29.15
C PRO A 393 3.00 -16.86 29.76
N ILE A 394 2.69 -15.77 30.48
CA ILE A 394 3.69 -14.89 31.08
C ILE A 394 3.61 -14.95 32.61
N VAL A 395 4.75 -15.21 33.25
CA VAL A 395 4.94 -15.15 34.70
C VAL A 395 5.79 -13.92 35.03
N THR A 396 5.28 -13.04 35.88
CA THR A 396 5.92 -11.77 36.23
C THR A 396 6.38 -11.78 37.69
N LEU A 397 7.68 -11.60 37.96
CA LEU A 397 8.22 -11.54 39.32
C LEU A 397 8.64 -10.10 39.67
N VAL A 398 8.04 -9.53 40.71
CA VAL A 398 8.14 -8.08 40.99
C VAL A 398 8.95 -7.80 42.25
N ASP A 399 10.00 -6.98 42.09
CA ASP A 399 10.70 -6.22 43.14
C ASP A 399 11.19 -4.91 42.50
N VAL A 400 10.28 -3.93 42.40
CA VAL A 400 10.48 -2.66 41.69
C VAL A 400 10.24 -1.45 42.59
N PRO A 401 11.26 -0.61 42.87
CA PRO A 401 11.12 0.59 43.68
C PRO A 401 10.64 1.82 42.87
N GLY A 402 10.59 1.72 41.54
CA GLY A 402 10.18 2.81 40.64
C GLY A 402 10.85 2.75 39.27
N PHE A 403 10.80 3.89 38.57
CA PHE A 403 11.63 4.16 37.41
C PHE A 403 12.94 4.86 37.83
N LEU A 404 14.01 4.66 37.05
CA LEU A 404 15.31 5.28 37.28
C LEU A 404 15.23 6.80 37.03
N PRO A 405 15.49 7.66 38.04
CA PRO A 405 15.46 9.11 37.86
C PRO A 405 16.75 9.63 37.20
N GLY A 406 16.62 10.61 36.31
CA GLY A 406 17.76 11.35 35.74
C GLY A 406 17.40 12.14 34.50
N THR A 407 18.13 13.23 34.23
CA THR A 407 17.96 14.04 33.00
C THR A 407 18.06 13.21 31.74
N ASP A 408 18.95 12.22 31.74
CA ASP A 408 19.28 11.43 30.56
C ASP A 408 18.16 10.43 30.23
N GLN A 409 17.41 9.99 31.24
CA GLN A 409 16.19 9.20 31.06
C GLN A 409 15.04 10.07 30.53
N GLU A 410 14.87 11.29 31.06
CA GLU A 410 13.84 12.22 30.57
C GLU A 410 14.11 12.69 29.13
N TYR A 411 15.35 13.10 28.82
CA TYR A 411 15.77 13.53 27.48
C TYR A 411 15.83 12.37 26.49
N GLY A 412 16.19 11.16 26.95
CA GLY A 412 16.03 9.91 26.19
C GLY A 412 14.57 9.46 26.00
N GLY A 413 13.61 10.17 26.60
CA GLY A 413 12.18 9.96 26.40
C GLY A 413 11.59 8.78 27.18
N ILE A 414 12.00 8.57 28.42
CA ILE A 414 11.50 7.51 29.32
C ILE A 414 9.97 7.40 29.32
N ILE A 415 9.24 8.53 29.29
CA ILE A 415 7.76 8.55 29.19
C ILE A 415 7.26 7.70 28.01
N ARG A 416 7.90 7.78 26.84
CA ARG A 416 7.55 6.98 25.66
C ARG A 416 8.09 5.55 25.69
N HIS A 417 9.19 5.31 26.40
CA HIS A 417 9.85 4.00 26.45
C HIS A 417 9.27 3.09 27.54
N GLY A 418 9.04 3.61 28.75
CA GLY A 418 8.29 2.94 29.81
C GLY A 418 6.86 2.59 29.39
N ALA A 419 6.20 3.48 28.65
CA ALA A 419 4.89 3.21 28.07
C ALA A 419 4.84 2.02 27.10
N LYS A 420 5.97 1.54 26.56
CA LYS A 420 6.00 0.32 25.72
C LYS A 420 5.73 -0.93 26.54
N LEU A 421 6.27 -1.02 27.76
CA LEU A 421 6.04 -2.16 28.65
C LEU A 421 4.62 -2.14 29.20
N LEU A 422 4.13 -0.94 29.58
CA LEU A 422 2.72 -0.69 29.92
C LEU A 422 1.77 -1.17 28.83
N TYR A 423 2.02 -0.75 27.58
CA TYR A 423 1.21 -1.12 26.42
C TYR A 423 1.25 -2.62 26.15
N ALA A 424 2.43 -3.23 26.17
CA ALA A 424 2.60 -4.66 25.95
C ALA A 424 1.80 -5.51 26.96
N TYR A 425 1.84 -5.17 28.25
CA TYR A 425 1.04 -5.87 29.26
C TYR A 425 -0.47 -5.57 29.17
N ALA A 426 -0.87 -4.35 28.82
CA ALA A 426 -2.29 -4.00 28.66
C ALA A 426 -2.92 -4.68 27.42
N GLU A 427 -2.16 -4.76 26.33
CA GLU A 427 -2.53 -5.46 25.09
C GLU A 427 -2.59 -6.97 25.30
N ALA A 428 -1.62 -7.57 26.01
CA ALA A 428 -1.48 -9.02 26.11
C ALA A 428 -2.72 -9.75 26.63
N THR A 429 -3.12 -10.76 25.87
CA THR A 429 -4.32 -11.61 26.01
C THR A 429 -4.02 -13.01 26.56
N VAL A 430 -2.79 -13.51 26.41
CA VAL A 430 -2.29 -14.75 27.04
C VAL A 430 -2.48 -14.76 28.57
N PRO A 431 -2.41 -15.93 29.23
CA PRO A 431 -2.41 -16.00 30.70
C PRO A 431 -1.25 -15.19 31.30
N LYS A 432 -1.55 -14.35 32.29
CA LYS A 432 -0.61 -13.47 33.00
C LYS A 432 -0.74 -13.69 34.51
N ILE A 433 0.27 -14.32 35.09
CA ILE A 433 0.38 -14.58 36.53
C ILE A 433 1.49 -13.66 37.07
N THR A 434 1.26 -13.00 38.19
CA THR A 434 2.20 -12.04 38.79
C THR A 434 2.44 -12.38 40.26
N ILE A 435 3.70 -12.36 40.70
CA ILE A 435 4.11 -12.63 42.07
C ILE A 435 4.96 -11.46 42.55
N ILE A 436 4.44 -10.69 43.50
CA ILE A 436 5.16 -9.59 44.14
C ILE A 436 5.98 -10.18 45.29
N THR A 437 7.30 -10.16 45.12
CA THR A 437 8.27 -10.77 46.06
C THR A 437 8.69 -9.79 47.16
N ARG A 438 8.86 -8.51 46.80
CA ARG A 438 9.16 -7.42 47.73
C ARG A 438 8.56 -6.09 47.24
N LYS A 439 9.33 -5.15 46.66
CA LYS A 439 8.84 -3.79 46.39
C LYS A 439 7.91 -3.74 45.18
N ALA A 440 6.88 -2.92 45.27
CA ALA A 440 5.93 -2.65 44.20
C ALA A 440 5.44 -1.21 44.32
N TYR A 441 6.27 -0.25 43.89
CA TYR A 441 5.98 1.18 44.12
C TYR A 441 5.49 1.93 42.87
N GLY A 442 4.42 2.70 43.05
CA GLY A 442 3.92 3.70 42.10
C GLY A 442 3.62 3.16 40.70
N GLY A 443 3.84 4.00 39.68
CA GLY A 443 3.60 3.62 38.29
C GLY A 443 4.46 2.46 37.78
N ALA A 444 5.51 2.05 38.50
CA ALA A 444 6.27 0.86 38.14
C ALA A 444 5.58 -0.45 38.59
N TYR A 445 4.84 -0.42 39.72
CA TYR A 445 3.90 -1.50 40.06
C TYR A 445 2.81 -1.64 39.01
N ASP A 446 2.19 -0.53 38.60
CA ASP A 446 1.11 -0.56 37.60
C ASP A 446 1.58 -1.26 36.31
N VAL A 447 2.77 -0.88 35.83
CA VAL A 447 3.44 -1.41 34.63
C VAL A 447 3.82 -2.89 34.73
N MET A 448 4.22 -3.39 35.90
CA MET A 448 4.69 -4.78 36.07
C MET A 448 3.53 -5.78 36.23
N SER A 449 2.66 -5.85 35.20
CA SER A 449 1.53 -6.78 35.10
C SER A 449 0.54 -6.74 36.28
N SER A 450 0.31 -5.55 36.84
CA SER A 450 -0.73 -5.34 37.86
C SER A 450 -2.12 -5.85 37.41
N LYS A 451 -2.99 -6.19 38.36
CA LYS A 451 -4.37 -6.62 38.07
C LYS A 451 -5.15 -5.61 37.21
N HIS A 452 -4.82 -4.33 37.35
CA HIS A 452 -5.39 -3.23 36.56
C HIS A 452 -5.05 -3.33 35.06
N LEU A 453 -3.94 -3.98 34.67
CA LEU A 453 -3.58 -4.29 33.28
C LEU A 453 -4.11 -5.66 32.81
N ARG A 454 -5.19 -6.16 33.44
CA ARG A 454 -5.77 -7.49 33.18
C ARG A 454 -4.80 -8.62 33.52
N GLY A 455 -4.02 -8.48 34.60
CA GLY A 455 -3.39 -9.64 35.24
C GLY A 455 -4.49 -10.61 35.69
N ASP A 456 -4.38 -11.89 35.33
CA ASP A 456 -5.40 -12.88 35.70
C ASP A 456 -5.32 -13.16 37.20
N ILE A 457 -4.11 -13.49 37.65
CA ILE A 457 -3.78 -13.77 39.05
C ILE A 457 -2.57 -12.92 39.47
N ASN A 458 -2.67 -12.30 40.64
CA ASN A 458 -1.69 -11.41 41.23
C ASN A 458 -1.51 -11.82 42.71
N TYR A 459 -0.44 -12.56 43.00
CA TYR A 459 -0.05 -12.95 44.35
C TYR A 459 0.96 -11.96 44.95
N ALA A 460 1.03 -11.97 46.28
CA ALA A 460 2.09 -11.31 47.05
C ALA A 460 2.73 -12.30 48.03
N TRP A 461 4.04 -12.20 48.25
CA TRP A 461 4.71 -12.82 49.39
C TRP A 461 4.48 -11.98 50.67
N PRO A 462 4.71 -12.51 51.89
CA PRO A 462 4.58 -11.74 53.14
C PRO A 462 5.52 -10.53 53.20
N SER A 463 6.64 -10.59 52.47
CA SER A 463 7.65 -9.53 52.29
C SER A 463 7.26 -8.43 51.29
N ALA A 464 6.06 -8.46 50.70
CA ALA A 464 5.66 -7.52 49.66
C ALA A 464 5.24 -6.14 50.19
N GLU A 465 5.70 -5.07 49.53
CA GLU A 465 5.42 -3.68 49.88
C GLU A 465 4.78 -2.94 48.70
N ILE A 466 3.47 -2.69 48.77
CA ILE A 466 2.68 -2.15 47.64
C ILE A 466 2.19 -0.74 48.00
N ALA A 467 2.84 0.29 47.45
CA ALA A 467 2.67 1.68 47.87
C ALA A 467 2.75 2.68 46.69
N VAL A 468 2.27 3.91 46.88
CA VAL A 468 2.36 4.97 45.85
C VAL A 468 3.82 5.43 45.65
N MET A 469 4.60 5.45 46.73
CA MET A 469 6.04 5.72 46.77
C MET A 469 6.61 5.21 48.11
N GLY A 470 7.94 5.16 48.25
CA GLY A 470 8.58 4.82 49.52
C GLY A 470 8.18 5.74 50.67
N ALA A 471 7.98 5.18 51.87
CA ALA A 471 7.27 5.81 52.99
C ALA A 471 7.80 7.21 53.37
N LYS A 472 9.13 7.36 53.49
CA LYS A 472 9.77 8.65 53.81
C LYS A 472 9.38 9.76 52.83
N GLY A 473 9.37 9.47 51.53
CA GLY A 473 8.98 10.45 50.50
C GLY A 473 7.49 10.82 50.57
N ALA A 474 6.62 9.85 50.87
CA ALA A 474 5.20 10.12 51.11
C ALA A 474 4.99 11.03 52.33
N VAL A 475 5.74 10.79 53.41
CA VAL A 475 5.64 11.54 54.67
C VAL A 475 6.17 12.97 54.55
N GLU A 476 7.29 13.19 53.84
CA GLU A 476 7.83 14.53 53.58
C GLU A 476 6.86 15.41 52.77
N ILE A 477 5.97 14.80 51.96
CA ILE A 477 4.90 15.48 51.23
C ILE A 477 3.66 15.69 52.11
N ILE A 478 3.15 14.64 52.75
CA ILE A 478 1.86 14.65 53.47
C ILE A 478 1.95 15.40 54.80
N PHE A 479 3.02 15.18 55.57
CA PHE A 479 3.21 15.70 56.92
C PHE A 479 4.27 16.83 56.96
N ARG A 480 4.34 17.61 55.88
CA ARG A 480 5.34 18.68 55.68
C ARG A 480 5.37 19.66 56.86
N GLY A 481 6.46 19.64 57.62
CA GLY A 481 6.67 20.49 58.82
C GLY A 481 6.33 19.82 60.16
N GLN A 482 6.02 18.52 60.17
CA GLN A 482 5.83 17.70 61.38
C GLN A 482 7.02 16.77 61.63
N ASN A 483 6.94 15.92 62.66
CA ASN A 483 7.94 14.87 62.92
C ASN A 483 7.96 13.85 61.76
N VAL A 484 9.09 13.72 61.07
CA VAL A 484 9.22 12.81 59.91
C VAL A 484 9.41 11.35 60.36
N GLU A 485 10.10 11.09 61.46
CA GLU A 485 10.45 9.72 61.89
C GLU A 485 9.21 8.95 62.35
N GLU A 486 8.43 9.54 63.25
CA GLU A 486 7.21 8.95 63.80
C GLU A 486 6.13 8.71 62.73
N ASN A 487 5.93 9.68 61.83
CA ASN A 487 5.00 9.53 60.71
C ASN A 487 5.50 8.52 59.67
N THR A 488 6.82 8.32 59.51
CA THR A 488 7.37 7.28 58.61
C THR A 488 7.06 5.88 59.15
N ALA A 489 7.30 5.63 60.45
CA ALA A 489 6.97 4.35 61.06
C ALA A 489 5.47 4.02 61.02
N ASP A 490 4.59 5.02 61.18
CA ASP A 490 3.15 4.86 61.03
C ASP A 490 2.74 4.60 59.56
N TYR A 491 3.37 5.27 58.59
CA TYR A 491 3.12 5.04 57.16
C TYR A 491 3.58 3.65 56.72
N GLU A 492 4.78 3.21 57.12
CA GLU A 492 5.30 1.87 56.84
C GLU A 492 4.37 0.79 57.40
N LYS A 493 4.00 0.91 58.69
CA LYS A 493 3.06 -0.02 59.33
C LYS A 493 1.69 -0.08 58.64
N LYS A 494 1.25 0.99 57.98
CA LYS A 494 -0.02 1.05 57.26
C LYS A 494 0.08 0.55 55.82
N PHE A 495 1.14 0.88 55.09
CA PHE A 495 1.20 0.75 53.62
C PHE A 495 2.40 -0.05 53.08
N ALA A 496 3.48 -0.26 53.84
CA ALA A 496 4.61 -1.11 53.43
C ALA A 496 4.34 -2.59 53.78
N ASN A 497 3.23 -3.12 53.26
CA ASN A 497 2.78 -4.51 53.44
C ASN A 497 1.72 -4.85 52.37
N PRO A 498 1.40 -6.13 52.10
CA PRO A 498 0.45 -6.49 51.06
C PRO A 498 -1.02 -6.47 51.53
N MET A 499 -1.27 -6.33 52.84
CA MET A 499 -2.61 -6.46 53.44
C MET A 499 -3.60 -5.43 52.88
N VAL A 500 -3.15 -4.19 52.63
CA VAL A 500 -4.01 -3.15 52.04
C VAL A 500 -4.36 -3.47 50.58
N ALA A 501 -3.45 -4.05 49.80
CA ALA A 501 -3.73 -4.45 48.41
C ALA A 501 -4.68 -5.64 48.34
N ALA A 502 -4.52 -6.63 49.24
CA ALA A 502 -5.42 -7.77 49.37
C ALA A 502 -6.83 -7.35 49.83
N GLN A 503 -6.94 -6.45 50.82
CA GLN A 503 -8.22 -5.86 51.26
C GLN A 503 -8.95 -5.05 50.17
N ARG A 504 -8.24 -4.64 49.11
CA ARG A 504 -8.81 -3.97 47.92
C ARG A 504 -9.12 -4.94 46.78
N GLY A 505 -8.72 -6.21 46.87
CA GLY A 505 -8.81 -7.19 45.79
C GLY A 505 -7.85 -6.90 44.62
N PHE A 506 -6.75 -6.17 44.86
CA PHE A 506 -5.72 -5.90 43.84
C PHE A 506 -4.69 -7.03 43.77
N VAL A 507 -4.52 -7.72 44.90
CA VAL A 507 -3.83 -9.01 45.07
C VAL A 507 -4.89 -10.04 45.43
N ASP A 508 -4.84 -11.24 44.86
CA ASP A 508 -5.85 -12.29 45.09
C ASP A 508 -5.59 -13.07 46.38
N ASP A 509 -4.32 -13.34 46.70
CA ASP A 509 -3.90 -13.97 47.96
C ASP A 509 -2.46 -13.59 48.35
N ILE A 510 -2.14 -13.73 49.65
CA ILE A 510 -0.81 -13.55 50.22
C ILE A 510 -0.25 -14.95 50.52
N ILE A 511 0.59 -15.46 49.62
CA ILE A 511 1.05 -16.86 49.61
C ILE A 511 2.41 -17.02 50.30
N GLU A 512 2.61 -18.16 50.96
CA GLU A 512 3.93 -18.52 51.49
C GLU A 512 4.93 -18.75 50.33
N PRO A 513 6.18 -18.22 50.39
CA PRO A 513 7.14 -18.28 49.29
C PRO A 513 7.37 -19.68 48.73
N VAL A 514 7.45 -20.69 49.62
CA VAL A 514 7.63 -22.11 49.31
C VAL A 514 6.59 -22.69 48.35
N ASN A 515 5.37 -22.14 48.31
CA ASN A 515 4.27 -22.63 47.47
C ASN A 515 4.22 -22.00 46.07
N THR A 516 5.11 -21.05 45.75
CA THR A 516 5.07 -20.27 44.50
C THR A 516 5.03 -21.16 43.23
N ARG A 517 5.79 -22.26 43.18
CA ARG A 517 5.76 -23.21 42.05
C ARG A 517 4.40 -23.90 41.90
N LEU A 518 3.81 -24.34 43.02
CA LEU A 518 2.54 -25.06 43.03
C LEU A 518 1.41 -24.20 42.46
N HIS A 519 1.23 -22.99 43.01
CA HIS A 519 0.18 -22.06 42.57
C HIS A 519 0.32 -21.70 41.08
N ILE A 520 1.53 -21.41 40.58
CA ILE A 520 1.75 -21.15 39.15
C ILE A 520 1.34 -22.36 38.29
N CYS A 521 1.61 -23.60 38.73
CA CYS A 521 1.21 -24.79 37.97
C CYS A 521 -0.31 -25.00 37.95
N GLU A 522 -1.00 -24.70 39.05
CA GLU A 522 -2.46 -24.77 39.18
C GLU A 522 -3.17 -23.67 38.36
N ASP A 523 -2.67 -22.43 38.41
CA ASP A 523 -3.16 -21.31 37.61
C ASP A 523 -2.97 -21.55 36.11
N LEU A 524 -1.82 -22.07 35.69
CA LEU A 524 -1.60 -22.46 34.29
C LEU A 524 -2.54 -23.60 33.87
N ASP A 525 -2.98 -24.46 34.80
CA ASP A 525 -3.99 -25.48 34.54
C ASP A 525 -5.41 -24.91 34.42
N MET A 526 -5.73 -23.85 35.17
CA MET A 526 -7.00 -23.12 35.09
C MET A 526 -7.07 -22.25 33.82
N LEU A 527 -6.02 -21.48 33.55
CA LEU A 527 -5.99 -20.47 32.50
C LEU A 527 -5.68 -21.04 31.09
N LYS A 528 -5.39 -22.33 30.94
CA LYS A 528 -5.11 -22.98 29.65
C LYS A 528 -6.24 -22.85 28.61
N THR A 529 -7.47 -22.54 29.03
CA THR A 529 -8.64 -22.29 28.16
C THR A 529 -9.05 -20.81 28.06
N LYS A 530 -8.20 -19.88 28.50
CA LYS A 530 -8.41 -18.44 28.33
C LYS A 530 -8.50 -18.07 26.83
N ASP A 531 -9.59 -17.38 26.45
CA ASP A 531 -9.79 -16.70 25.17
C ASP A 531 -10.30 -15.29 25.50
N ILE A 532 -9.47 -14.27 25.26
CA ILE A 532 -9.82 -12.86 25.42
C ILE A 532 -9.47 -12.15 24.13
N LYS A 533 -10.41 -11.37 23.59
CA LYS A 533 -10.25 -10.63 22.34
C LYS A 533 -10.19 -9.14 22.64
N ASN A 534 -9.10 -8.50 22.22
CA ASN A 534 -8.99 -7.05 22.29
C ASN A 534 -10.06 -6.37 21.41
N PRO A 535 -10.51 -5.16 21.77
CA PRO A 535 -11.22 -4.29 20.83
C PRO A 535 -10.36 -4.14 19.58
N TYR A 536 -10.88 -4.49 18.40
CA TYR A 536 -10.10 -4.47 17.16
C TYR A 536 -9.56 -3.05 16.91
N PRO A 537 -8.24 -2.83 16.82
CA PRO A 537 -7.72 -1.56 16.34
C PRO A 537 -8.19 -1.37 14.89
N ILE A 538 -8.45 -0.13 14.47
CA ILE A 538 -9.01 0.20 13.14
C ILE A 538 -8.23 -0.48 12.00
N PHE A 539 -6.91 -0.61 12.15
CA PHE A 539 -6.00 -1.29 11.22
C PHE A 539 -6.29 -2.79 11.05
N LEU A 540 -6.75 -3.48 12.11
CA LEU A 540 -7.10 -4.90 12.08
C LEU A 540 -8.62 -5.12 11.93
N PHE A 541 -9.45 -4.13 12.30
CA PHE A 541 -10.90 -4.18 12.10
C PHE A 541 -11.21 -4.39 10.61
N LEU A 542 -10.53 -3.69 9.70
CA LEU A 542 -10.73 -3.86 8.25
C LEU A 542 -10.44 -5.29 7.77
N ILE A 543 -9.38 -5.94 8.29
CA ILE A 543 -8.96 -7.28 7.89
C ILE A 543 -9.85 -8.37 8.52
N LEU A 544 -10.07 -8.28 9.84
CA LEU A 544 -10.86 -9.27 10.58
C LEU A 544 -12.38 -9.10 10.40
N ALA A 545 -12.88 -7.90 10.07
CA ALA A 545 -14.24 -7.77 9.57
C ALA A 545 -14.40 -8.45 8.22
N PHE A 546 -13.43 -8.34 7.29
CA PHE A 546 -13.50 -9.05 6.01
C PHE A 546 -13.59 -10.58 6.22
N ALA A 547 -12.85 -11.12 7.19
CA ALA A 547 -12.91 -12.53 7.56
C ALA A 547 -14.21 -12.93 8.29
N LEU A 548 -14.61 -12.22 9.36
CA LEU A 548 -15.75 -12.59 10.20
C LEU A 548 -17.11 -12.22 9.60
N TRP A 549 -17.17 -11.21 8.73
CA TRP A 549 -18.39 -10.86 8.00
C TRP A 549 -18.83 -11.99 7.04
N SER A 550 -17.91 -12.88 6.65
CA SER A 550 -18.22 -14.07 5.84
C SER A 550 -19.06 -15.14 6.58
N SER A 551 -19.00 -15.21 7.91
CA SER A 551 -19.59 -16.32 8.69
C SER A 551 -20.97 -16.04 9.28
N SER A 552 -21.51 -14.82 9.16
CA SER A 552 -22.69 -14.41 9.94
C SER A 552 -23.56 -13.33 9.28
N TYR A 553 -23.92 -13.48 8.00
CA TYR A 553 -24.82 -12.54 7.32
C TYR A 553 -25.98 -13.20 6.55
N ASN A 554 -27.12 -12.51 6.54
CA ASN A 554 -28.31 -12.88 5.77
C ASN A 554 -27.96 -13.10 4.28
N HIS A 555 -28.45 -14.20 3.71
CA HIS A 555 -28.18 -14.60 2.32
C HIS A 555 -28.43 -13.48 1.30
N SER A 556 -29.46 -12.65 1.48
CA SER A 556 -29.76 -11.50 0.62
C SER A 556 -28.63 -10.47 0.54
N ALA A 557 -28.07 -10.08 1.68
CA ALA A 557 -26.99 -9.08 1.76
C ALA A 557 -25.63 -9.64 1.29
N LEU A 558 -25.38 -10.94 1.54
CA LEU A 558 -24.20 -11.63 1.01
C LEU A 558 -24.25 -11.67 -0.53
N MET A 559 -25.40 -12.02 -1.10
CA MET A 559 -25.62 -12.03 -2.55
C MET A 559 -25.49 -10.63 -3.16
N ALA A 560 -26.01 -9.59 -2.52
CA ALA A 560 -25.88 -8.20 -2.99
C ALA A 560 -24.40 -7.78 -3.12
N LYS A 561 -23.57 -8.03 -2.11
CA LYS A 561 -22.14 -7.68 -2.13
C LYS A 561 -21.28 -8.60 -3.03
N LEU A 562 -21.59 -9.89 -3.14
CA LEU A 562 -21.00 -10.77 -4.16
C LEU A 562 -21.30 -10.25 -5.58
N THR A 563 -22.52 -9.77 -5.80
CA THR A 563 -22.96 -9.19 -7.09
C THR A 563 -22.40 -7.78 -7.31
N LEU A 564 -21.96 -7.06 -6.28
CA LEU A 564 -21.20 -5.82 -6.44
C LEU A 564 -19.76 -6.12 -6.83
N SER A 565 -19.09 -7.00 -6.07
CA SER A 565 -17.70 -7.44 -6.29
C SER A 565 -17.45 -7.97 -7.71
N SER A 566 -18.38 -8.74 -8.28
CA SER A 566 -18.25 -9.23 -9.66
C SER A 566 -18.54 -8.18 -10.75
N ARG A 567 -19.33 -7.13 -10.44
CA ARG A 567 -19.67 -6.05 -11.38
C ARG A 567 -18.63 -4.92 -11.40
N THR A 568 -17.90 -4.69 -10.32
CA THR A 568 -16.93 -3.58 -10.23
C THR A 568 -15.84 -3.65 -11.33
N PRO A 569 -15.12 -4.77 -11.55
CA PRO A 569 -14.05 -4.80 -12.56
C PRO A 569 -14.54 -4.55 -13.99
N GLN A 570 -15.72 -5.07 -14.34
CA GLN A 570 -16.33 -4.84 -15.66
C GLN A 570 -16.77 -3.38 -15.85
N THR A 571 -17.40 -2.80 -14.83
CA THR A 571 -17.91 -1.43 -14.85
C THR A 571 -16.75 -0.42 -14.95
N VAL A 572 -15.73 -0.60 -14.09
CA VAL A 572 -14.51 0.21 -14.10
C VAL A 572 -13.75 0.03 -15.42
N GLY A 573 -13.58 -1.21 -15.89
CA GLY A 573 -12.91 -1.48 -17.18
C GLY A 573 -13.60 -0.80 -18.38
N SER A 574 -14.93 -0.73 -18.39
CA SER A 574 -15.69 -0.02 -19.42
C SER A 574 -15.51 1.51 -19.34
N PHE A 575 -15.50 2.08 -18.14
CA PHE A 575 -15.18 3.51 -17.93
C PHE A 575 -13.75 3.84 -18.35
N LEU A 576 -12.77 3.00 -17.98
CA LEU A 576 -11.37 3.16 -18.39
C LEU A 576 -11.21 3.11 -19.91
N GLN A 577 -11.99 2.29 -20.63
CA GLN A 577 -11.98 2.29 -22.10
C GLN A 577 -12.57 3.58 -22.70
N PHE A 578 -13.60 4.16 -22.09
CA PHE A 578 -14.18 5.44 -22.54
C PHE A 578 -13.21 6.61 -22.32
N ILE A 579 -12.67 6.75 -21.10
CA ILE A 579 -11.87 7.92 -20.73
C ILE A 579 -10.51 7.95 -21.47
N ASN A 580 -9.88 6.79 -21.67
CA ASN A 580 -8.65 6.66 -22.47
C ASN A 580 -8.83 7.02 -23.96
N LYS A 581 -10.05 6.92 -24.48
CA LYS A 581 -10.40 7.36 -25.83
C LYS A 581 -10.93 8.79 -25.89
N SER A 582 -11.05 9.49 -24.76
CA SER A 582 -11.69 10.81 -24.64
C SER A 582 -10.71 11.97 -24.28
N PRO A 583 -9.52 12.10 -24.90
CA PRO A 583 -8.53 13.10 -24.51
C PRO A 583 -8.91 14.56 -24.81
N SER A 584 -10.04 14.81 -25.48
CA SER A 584 -10.64 16.15 -25.63
C SER A 584 -12.18 16.08 -25.73
N PRO A 585 -12.91 17.20 -25.54
CA PRO A 585 -14.38 17.22 -25.63
C PRO A 585 -14.95 16.59 -26.90
N PHE A 586 -14.30 16.84 -28.04
CA PHE A 586 -14.70 16.26 -29.33
C PHE A 586 -14.62 14.73 -29.37
N HIS A 587 -13.65 14.14 -28.66
CA HIS A 587 -13.50 12.70 -28.54
C HIS A 587 -14.50 12.10 -27.54
N ALA A 588 -14.75 12.79 -26.43
CA ALA A 588 -15.76 12.40 -25.45
C ALA A 588 -17.15 12.29 -26.10
N VAL A 589 -17.57 13.31 -26.87
CA VAL A 589 -18.83 13.27 -27.62
C VAL A 589 -18.80 12.17 -28.70
N TYR A 590 -17.68 11.97 -29.41
CA TYR A 590 -17.59 10.92 -30.42
C TYR A 590 -17.79 9.51 -29.83
N GLU A 591 -17.13 9.17 -28.71
CA GLU A 591 -17.30 7.87 -28.05
C GLU A 591 -18.69 7.73 -27.41
N THR A 592 -19.24 8.80 -26.83
CA THR A 592 -20.64 8.81 -26.36
C THR A 592 -21.61 8.55 -27.53
N VAL A 593 -21.38 9.13 -28.72
CA VAL A 593 -22.14 8.83 -29.94
C VAL A 593 -21.99 7.36 -30.36
N GLN A 594 -20.80 6.76 -30.29
CA GLN A 594 -20.64 5.32 -30.58
C GLN A 594 -21.47 4.46 -29.62
N GLN A 595 -21.42 4.76 -28.31
CA GLN A 595 -22.15 4.02 -27.28
C GLN A 595 -23.67 4.15 -27.44
N LEU A 596 -24.18 5.36 -27.69
CA LEU A 596 -25.60 5.61 -27.94
C LEU A 596 -26.09 4.96 -29.24
N THR A 597 -25.29 5.01 -30.31
CA THR A 597 -25.63 4.35 -31.58
C THR A 597 -25.71 2.83 -31.40
N ALA A 598 -24.78 2.23 -30.65
CA ALA A 598 -24.82 0.81 -30.30
C ALA A 598 -26.04 0.43 -29.43
N ALA A 599 -26.52 1.32 -28.57
CA ALA A 599 -27.75 1.16 -27.79
C ALA A 599 -29.05 1.45 -28.59
N GLY A 600 -28.93 1.75 -29.89
CA GLY A 600 -30.04 1.96 -30.82
C GLY A 600 -30.65 3.37 -30.79
N PHE A 601 -29.93 4.38 -30.29
CA PHE A 601 -30.34 5.78 -30.44
C PHE A 601 -30.06 6.27 -31.86
N LYS A 602 -30.93 7.14 -32.37
CA LYS A 602 -30.80 7.76 -33.70
C LYS A 602 -30.32 9.21 -33.60
N GLN A 603 -29.45 9.62 -34.51
CA GLN A 603 -29.10 11.04 -34.62
C GLN A 603 -30.29 11.86 -35.12
N LEU A 604 -30.43 13.06 -34.55
CA LEU A 604 -31.23 14.16 -35.10
C LEU A 604 -30.29 15.35 -35.36
N HIS A 605 -30.57 16.14 -36.40
CA HIS A 605 -29.83 17.37 -36.67
C HIS A 605 -30.64 18.60 -36.21
N GLU A 606 -29.96 19.69 -35.84
CA GLU A 606 -30.63 20.91 -35.36
C GLU A 606 -31.37 21.65 -36.49
N GLU A 607 -31.00 21.43 -37.75
CA GLU A 607 -31.69 21.94 -38.95
C GLU A 607 -33.00 21.18 -39.31
N ASP A 608 -33.17 19.94 -38.83
CA ASP A 608 -34.33 19.10 -39.19
C ASP A 608 -35.63 19.48 -38.46
N SER A 609 -36.76 19.18 -39.11
CA SER A 609 -38.09 19.18 -38.47
C SER A 609 -38.31 17.89 -37.68
N TRP A 610 -38.38 17.99 -36.35
CA TRP A 610 -38.48 16.82 -35.47
C TRP A 610 -39.91 16.27 -35.29
N LYS A 611 -40.94 16.95 -35.82
CA LYS A 611 -42.37 16.69 -35.55
C LYS A 611 -42.82 15.25 -35.83
N GLU A 612 -42.27 14.64 -36.89
CA GLU A 612 -42.58 13.27 -37.30
C GLU A 612 -41.48 12.29 -36.87
N ALA A 613 -40.26 12.79 -36.63
CA ALA A 613 -39.10 11.98 -36.25
C ALA A 613 -39.14 11.52 -34.79
N VAL A 614 -39.60 12.37 -33.87
CA VAL A 614 -39.66 12.09 -32.42
C VAL A 614 -41.01 11.47 -32.04
N GLN A 615 -40.96 10.25 -31.51
CA GLN A 615 -42.13 9.43 -31.16
C GLN A 615 -41.96 8.76 -29.78
N PRO A 616 -43.05 8.38 -29.07
CA PRO A 616 -42.98 7.52 -27.88
C PRO A 616 -42.22 6.22 -28.14
N ASN A 617 -41.50 5.71 -27.14
CA ASN A 617 -40.48 4.64 -27.24
C ASN A 617 -39.25 4.99 -28.11
N GLY A 618 -39.19 6.18 -28.71
CA GLY A 618 -38.07 6.59 -29.54
C GLY A 618 -36.83 6.97 -28.71
N LYS A 619 -35.66 6.63 -29.25
CA LYS A 619 -34.33 6.90 -28.67
C LYS A 619 -33.55 7.81 -29.62
N TYR A 620 -33.10 8.97 -29.15
CA TYR A 620 -32.51 10.00 -30.01
C TYR A 620 -31.32 10.70 -29.36
N TYR A 621 -30.42 11.25 -30.17
CA TYR A 621 -29.42 12.21 -29.71
C TYR A 621 -29.21 13.34 -30.71
N VAL A 622 -28.81 14.51 -30.21
CA VAL A 622 -28.37 15.65 -31.02
C VAL A 622 -27.03 16.15 -30.50
N THR A 623 -26.09 16.45 -31.40
CA THR A 623 -24.77 16.98 -31.08
C THR A 623 -24.64 18.43 -31.51
N ARG A 624 -24.15 19.31 -30.63
CA ARG A 624 -23.83 20.71 -30.96
C ARG A 624 -22.32 20.93 -30.90
N ASN A 625 -21.77 21.63 -31.90
CA ASN A 625 -20.33 21.84 -32.10
C ASN A 625 -19.48 20.55 -32.17
N GLN A 626 -20.06 19.35 -32.16
CA GLN A 626 -19.35 18.08 -31.89
C GLN A 626 -18.67 18.02 -30.50
N SER A 627 -18.92 18.98 -29.59
CA SER A 627 -18.36 19.01 -28.23
C SER A 627 -19.41 18.99 -27.13
N ALA A 628 -20.68 19.28 -27.42
CA ALA A 628 -21.81 18.99 -26.55
C ALA A 628 -22.80 18.01 -27.20
N ILE A 629 -23.53 17.26 -26.38
CA ILE A 629 -24.55 16.30 -26.81
C ILE A 629 -25.72 16.25 -25.83
N VAL A 630 -26.94 16.18 -26.35
CA VAL A 630 -28.13 15.83 -25.57
C VAL A 630 -28.71 14.54 -26.15
N ALA A 631 -28.69 13.48 -25.35
CA ALA A 631 -29.27 12.19 -25.65
C ALA A 631 -30.54 11.99 -24.84
N PHE A 632 -31.62 11.51 -25.47
CA PHE A 632 -32.91 11.35 -24.81
C PHE A 632 -33.70 10.13 -25.29
N ALA A 633 -34.48 9.57 -24.37
CA ALA A 633 -35.41 8.48 -24.63
C ALA A 633 -36.82 8.92 -24.21
N VAL A 634 -37.78 8.79 -25.11
CA VAL A 634 -39.18 9.22 -24.89
C VAL A 634 -39.99 8.05 -24.34
N GLY A 635 -40.57 8.21 -23.15
CA GLY A 635 -41.40 7.18 -22.52
C GLY A 635 -42.56 6.72 -23.41
N GLY A 636 -42.92 5.44 -23.33
CA GLY A 636 -43.97 4.85 -24.16
C GLY A 636 -45.38 5.40 -23.88
N LYS A 637 -45.59 6.00 -22.72
CA LYS A 637 -46.81 6.70 -22.32
C LYS A 637 -46.67 8.23 -22.35
N TYR A 638 -45.61 8.76 -22.98
CA TYR A 638 -45.37 10.21 -23.02
C TYR A 638 -46.52 10.98 -23.66
N GLN A 639 -46.97 12.02 -22.96
CA GLN A 639 -47.97 12.98 -23.43
C GLN A 639 -47.44 14.40 -23.27
N ARG A 640 -47.88 15.32 -24.14
CA ARG A 640 -47.48 16.72 -24.09
C ARG A 640 -47.93 17.35 -22.78
N GLY A 641 -46.97 17.74 -21.94
CA GLY A 641 -47.21 18.20 -20.56
C GLY A 641 -46.56 17.32 -19.48
N ASN A 642 -46.00 16.17 -19.86
CA ASN A 642 -45.14 15.37 -18.99
C ASN A 642 -43.72 15.93 -18.90
N GLY A 643 -42.98 15.49 -17.88
CA GLY A 643 -41.70 16.07 -17.47
C GLY A 643 -40.48 15.45 -18.18
N PHE A 644 -39.33 16.06 -17.87
CA PHE A 644 -38.01 15.63 -18.30
C PHE A 644 -37.19 15.27 -17.06
N HIS A 645 -36.72 14.03 -17.00
CA HIS A 645 -35.74 13.56 -16.01
C HIS A 645 -34.36 13.73 -16.65
N ILE A 646 -33.57 14.69 -16.16
CA ILE A 646 -32.32 15.10 -16.78
C ILE A 646 -31.17 14.76 -15.85
N ILE A 647 -30.14 14.06 -16.35
CA ILE A 647 -28.81 14.03 -15.74
C ILE A 647 -27.89 14.87 -16.63
N GLY A 648 -27.41 15.99 -16.09
CA GLY A 648 -26.50 16.90 -16.78
C GLY A 648 -25.06 16.73 -16.29
N ALA A 649 -24.08 16.81 -17.19
CA ALA A 649 -22.64 16.84 -16.87
C ALA A 649 -21.88 17.64 -17.95
N HIS A 650 -20.54 17.66 -17.93
CA HIS A 650 -19.74 18.31 -18.97
C HIS A 650 -18.58 17.44 -19.48
N THR A 651 -18.18 17.75 -20.72
CA THR A 651 -17.20 17.01 -21.52
C THR A 651 -15.81 17.63 -21.51
N ASP A 652 -15.64 18.83 -20.95
CA ASP A 652 -14.40 19.56 -20.78
C ASP A 652 -13.76 19.38 -19.39
N SER A 653 -12.48 19.76 -19.31
CA SER A 653 -11.59 19.69 -18.14
C SER A 653 -10.51 20.78 -18.27
N PRO A 654 -9.76 21.11 -17.21
CA PRO A 654 -8.65 22.05 -17.32
C PRO A 654 -7.52 21.47 -18.17
N CYS A 655 -7.01 22.23 -19.13
CA CYS A 655 -6.02 21.74 -20.09
C CYS A 655 -5.17 22.86 -20.70
N LEU A 656 -4.13 22.47 -21.45
CA LEU A 656 -3.37 23.39 -22.30
C LEU A 656 -3.90 23.33 -23.73
N LYS A 657 -4.48 24.43 -24.21
CA LYS A 657 -4.95 24.57 -25.60
C LYS A 657 -3.86 25.18 -26.48
N VAL A 658 -3.77 24.76 -27.73
CA VAL A 658 -2.78 25.29 -28.69
C VAL A 658 -3.26 26.66 -29.19
N LYS A 659 -2.45 27.69 -29.00
CA LYS A 659 -2.79 29.07 -29.40
C LYS A 659 -3.01 29.20 -30.91
N PRO A 660 -3.88 30.14 -31.36
CA PRO A 660 -4.08 30.43 -32.79
C PRO A 660 -2.78 30.76 -33.54
N VAL A 661 -1.80 31.40 -32.89
CA VAL A 661 -0.41 31.46 -33.35
C VAL A 661 0.44 30.69 -32.33
N SER A 662 1.00 29.55 -32.75
CA SER A 662 1.71 28.63 -31.84
C SER A 662 3.16 28.34 -32.24
N ASN A 663 3.67 28.94 -33.31
CA ASN A 663 5.07 28.81 -33.72
C ASN A 663 5.99 29.63 -32.78
N ILE A 664 6.74 28.96 -31.90
CA ILE A 664 7.73 29.58 -31.02
C ILE A 664 9.09 28.91 -31.25
N GLU A 665 10.14 29.72 -31.35
CA GLU A 665 11.53 29.27 -31.42
C GLU A 665 12.34 30.01 -30.34
N SER A 666 13.08 29.28 -29.51
CA SER A 666 13.87 29.83 -28.40
C SER A 666 15.07 28.94 -28.10
N ALA A 667 16.25 29.54 -27.92
CA ALA A 667 17.49 28.84 -27.55
C ALA A 667 17.84 27.57 -28.39
N GLY A 668 17.46 27.55 -29.68
CA GLY A 668 17.67 26.40 -30.56
C GLY A 668 16.61 25.29 -30.46
N TRP A 669 15.50 25.54 -29.77
CA TRP A 669 14.35 24.64 -29.63
C TRP A 669 13.10 25.23 -30.27
N LEU A 670 12.29 24.37 -30.90
CA LEU A 670 10.93 24.68 -31.29
C LEU A 670 9.99 24.32 -30.13
N GLN A 671 9.11 25.26 -29.79
CA GLN A 671 8.08 25.12 -28.79
C GLN A 671 6.70 25.36 -29.42
N VAL A 672 5.67 24.75 -28.84
CA VAL A 672 4.28 25.05 -29.20
C VAL A 672 3.73 26.10 -28.23
N GLY A 673 3.29 27.24 -28.77
CA GLY A 673 2.56 28.24 -28.01
C GLY A 673 1.21 27.70 -27.54
N VAL A 674 1.02 27.68 -26.23
CA VAL A 674 -0.19 27.18 -25.55
C VAL A 674 -0.80 28.23 -24.62
N GLU A 675 -2.06 28.05 -24.27
CA GLU A 675 -2.79 28.83 -23.27
C GLU A 675 -3.48 27.91 -22.25
N THR A 676 -3.64 28.40 -21.02
CA THR A 676 -4.30 27.67 -19.93
C THR A 676 -5.82 27.79 -20.04
N TYR A 677 -6.50 26.65 -20.12
CA TYR A 677 -7.95 26.54 -20.10
C TYR A 677 -8.43 25.94 -18.78
N GLY A 678 -9.48 26.50 -18.19
CA GLY A 678 -10.05 26.04 -16.91
C GLY A 678 -9.19 26.33 -15.67
N GLY A 679 -9.69 25.88 -14.52
CA GLY A 679 -9.11 26.15 -13.19
C GLY A 679 -7.90 25.29 -12.81
N GLY A 680 -7.03 24.96 -13.77
CA GLY A 680 -6.06 23.86 -13.66
C GLY A 680 -4.92 24.02 -12.65
N LEU A 681 -4.51 22.89 -12.04
CA LEU A 681 -3.28 22.73 -11.26
C LEU A 681 -2.07 22.59 -12.19
N PHE A 682 -1.79 23.62 -12.99
CA PHE A 682 -0.83 23.56 -14.11
C PHE A 682 0.63 23.21 -13.75
N HIS A 683 1.02 23.21 -12.46
CA HIS A 683 2.32 22.65 -12.05
C HIS A 683 2.43 21.14 -12.33
N THR A 684 1.31 20.41 -12.28
CA THR A 684 1.27 18.95 -12.51
C THR A 684 1.59 18.54 -13.94
N TRP A 685 1.58 19.50 -14.88
CA TRP A 685 1.87 19.30 -16.31
C TRP A 685 3.38 19.34 -16.64
N PHE A 686 4.22 19.78 -15.70
CA PHE A 686 5.67 19.69 -15.85
C PHE A 686 6.14 18.24 -15.80
N ASP A 687 7.14 17.92 -16.62
CA ASP A 687 7.74 16.60 -16.79
C ASP A 687 6.78 15.44 -17.11
N ARG A 688 5.58 15.78 -17.61
CA ARG A 688 4.63 14.84 -18.22
C ARG A 688 4.93 14.62 -19.69
N ASP A 689 4.60 13.42 -20.14
CA ASP A 689 4.78 12.97 -21.52
C ASP A 689 3.48 13.24 -22.30
N LEU A 690 3.46 14.37 -23.03
CA LEU A 690 2.23 14.94 -23.57
C LEU A 690 2.00 14.55 -25.04
N GLY A 691 0.74 14.22 -25.32
CA GLY A 691 0.19 14.00 -26.65
C GLY A 691 -0.56 15.24 -27.15
N LEU A 692 -1.23 15.11 -28.30
CA LEU A 692 -2.04 16.18 -28.90
C LEU A 692 -3.35 15.61 -29.45
N ALA A 693 -4.48 16.16 -29.00
CA ALA A 693 -5.81 15.73 -29.42
C ALA A 693 -6.72 16.91 -29.72
N GLY A 694 -7.72 16.72 -30.60
CA GLY A 694 -8.70 17.76 -30.91
C GLY A 694 -9.40 17.59 -32.25
N ARG A 695 -9.82 18.71 -32.83
CA ARG A 695 -10.46 18.81 -34.14
C ARG A 695 -9.58 19.59 -35.12
N VAL A 696 -9.56 19.15 -36.38
CA VAL A 696 -8.92 19.84 -37.50
C VAL A 696 -9.95 20.05 -38.60
N ILE A 697 -10.04 21.28 -39.12
CA ILE A 697 -10.87 21.61 -40.28
C ILE A 697 -10.02 21.39 -41.53
N VAL A 698 -10.46 20.48 -42.40
CA VAL A 698 -9.72 20.06 -43.59
C VAL A 698 -10.45 20.39 -44.89
N LYS A 699 -9.71 20.86 -45.89
CA LYS A 699 -10.18 21.12 -47.25
C LYS A 699 -10.27 19.80 -48.04
N LYS A 700 -11.48 19.42 -48.44
CA LYS A 700 -11.77 18.24 -49.28
C LYS A 700 -11.79 18.59 -50.76
N SER A 701 -12.24 19.79 -51.11
CA SER A 701 -12.15 20.41 -52.45
C SER A 701 -12.16 21.93 -52.31
N ASP A 702 -12.05 22.69 -53.40
CA ASP A 702 -12.14 24.16 -53.38
C ASP A 702 -13.46 24.73 -52.85
N SER A 703 -14.51 23.90 -52.77
CA SER A 703 -15.85 24.26 -52.28
C SER A 703 -16.35 23.39 -51.11
N SER A 704 -15.51 22.51 -50.56
CA SER A 704 -15.92 21.56 -49.52
C SER A 704 -14.89 21.44 -48.40
N PHE A 705 -15.35 21.66 -47.17
CA PHE A 705 -14.58 21.56 -45.93
C PHE A 705 -15.21 20.51 -45.02
N GLN A 706 -14.40 19.85 -44.20
CA GLN A 706 -14.84 18.78 -43.31
C GLN A 706 -14.10 18.86 -41.97
N SER A 707 -14.78 18.53 -40.88
CA SER A 707 -14.16 18.25 -39.58
C SER A 707 -13.56 16.83 -39.55
N LYS A 708 -12.29 16.71 -39.14
CA LYS A 708 -11.65 15.46 -38.73
C LYS A 708 -11.24 15.54 -37.26
N LEU A 709 -11.37 14.44 -36.52
CA LEU A 709 -10.71 14.29 -35.21
C LEU A 709 -9.22 13.99 -35.42
N LEU A 710 -8.37 14.59 -34.59
CA LEU A 710 -6.94 14.32 -34.49
C LEU A 710 -6.64 13.70 -33.12
N LEU A 711 -5.91 12.58 -33.13
CA LEU A 711 -5.38 11.95 -31.93
C LEU A 711 -3.95 11.47 -32.16
N VAL A 712 -2.97 12.25 -31.68
CA VAL A 712 -1.56 11.85 -31.63
C VAL A 712 -1.30 11.20 -30.27
N ASN A 713 -1.66 9.91 -30.14
CA ASN A 713 -1.53 9.16 -28.89
C ASN A 713 -0.12 8.59 -28.68
N ARG A 714 0.86 9.47 -28.50
CA ARG A 714 2.27 9.16 -28.19
C ARG A 714 2.99 10.42 -27.70
N PRO A 715 4.03 10.31 -26.85
CA PRO A 715 4.81 11.46 -26.42
C PRO A 715 5.43 12.20 -27.60
N ILE A 716 5.09 13.48 -27.72
CA ILE A 716 5.62 14.41 -28.73
C ILE A 716 5.93 15.80 -28.15
N LEU A 717 5.42 16.09 -26.95
CA LEU A 717 5.45 17.39 -26.31
C LEU A 717 5.81 17.18 -24.83
N ARG A 718 6.69 18.02 -24.27
CA ARG A 718 7.04 17.99 -22.85
C ARG A 718 7.40 19.38 -22.34
N ILE A 719 7.00 19.68 -21.10
CA ILE A 719 7.35 20.91 -20.39
C ILE A 719 8.40 20.52 -19.33
N PRO A 720 9.72 20.68 -19.59
CA PRO A 720 10.74 20.28 -18.63
C PRO A 720 10.78 21.22 -17.42
N THR A 721 10.93 20.67 -16.22
CA THR A 721 11.19 21.47 -15.01
C THR A 721 12.60 22.05 -15.07
N LEU A 722 12.78 23.28 -14.57
CA LEU A 722 14.11 23.87 -14.40
C LEU A 722 14.88 23.12 -13.31
N ALA A 723 16.13 22.75 -13.58
CA ALA A 723 16.93 21.99 -12.61
C ALA A 723 17.21 22.80 -11.34
N ILE A 724 17.07 22.17 -10.17
CA ILE A 724 17.24 22.77 -8.82
C ILE A 724 18.60 23.49 -8.59
N HIS A 725 19.62 23.18 -9.40
CA HIS A 725 20.90 23.89 -9.37
C HIS A 725 20.81 25.33 -9.89
N LEU A 726 19.79 25.64 -10.71
CA LEU A 726 19.53 26.94 -11.34
C LEU A 726 18.39 27.72 -10.67
N ASP A 727 17.48 27.01 -9.97
CA ASP A 727 16.47 27.59 -9.09
C ASP A 727 16.59 26.90 -7.72
N ARG A 728 17.27 27.57 -6.79
CA ARG A 728 17.50 27.06 -5.43
C ARG A 728 16.32 27.31 -4.50
N ASP A 729 15.47 28.26 -4.83
CA ASP A 729 14.34 28.69 -4.00
C ASP A 729 13.09 27.82 -4.24
N VAL A 730 13.05 27.09 -5.37
CA VAL A 730 11.99 26.13 -5.74
C VAL A 730 11.61 25.15 -4.62
N ALA A 731 12.55 24.76 -3.76
CA ALA A 731 12.32 23.89 -2.61
C ALA A 731 11.41 24.52 -1.53
N SER A 732 11.31 25.85 -1.51
CA SER A 732 10.39 26.61 -0.66
C SER A 732 9.00 26.80 -1.30
N GLY A 733 8.86 26.58 -2.60
CA GLY A 733 7.61 26.65 -3.33
C GLY A 733 7.81 26.84 -4.84
N PHE A 734 7.19 25.97 -5.65
CA PHE A 734 7.29 26.05 -7.10
C PHE A 734 6.34 27.10 -7.69
N SER A 735 6.90 28.24 -8.09
CA SER A 735 6.20 29.32 -8.81
C SER A 735 6.74 29.45 -10.23
N PHE A 736 5.86 29.64 -11.21
CA PHE A 736 6.22 29.69 -12.63
C PHE A 736 5.29 30.63 -13.40
N ASN A 737 5.83 31.23 -14.46
CA ASN A 737 5.05 32.11 -15.34
C ASN A 737 4.26 31.27 -16.36
N LYS A 738 2.93 31.38 -16.35
CA LYS A 738 2.02 30.61 -17.24
C LYS A 738 2.20 30.91 -18.73
N GLU A 739 2.76 32.07 -19.10
CA GLU A 739 3.01 32.43 -20.50
C GLU A 739 4.37 31.91 -20.98
N THR A 740 5.44 32.07 -20.18
CA THR A 740 6.81 31.77 -20.62
C THR A 740 7.29 30.37 -20.24
N HIS A 741 6.85 29.80 -19.11
CA HIS A 741 7.40 28.54 -18.58
C HIS A 741 6.54 27.31 -18.93
N LEU A 742 5.24 27.45 -19.18
CA LEU A 742 4.36 26.36 -19.66
C LEU A 742 4.52 26.05 -21.17
N ARG A 743 5.64 26.36 -21.79
CA ARG A 743 5.84 26.22 -23.25
C ARG A 743 6.41 24.85 -23.60
N PRO A 744 5.60 23.86 -24.04
CA PRO A 744 6.09 22.53 -24.36
C PRO A 744 7.05 22.57 -25.55
N VAL A 745 8.17 21.86 -25.41
CA VAL A 745 9.12 21.60 -26.50
C VAL A 745 8.57 20.52 -27.41
N ILE A 746 8.68 20.71 -28.74
CA ILE A 746 8.28 19.71 -29.75
C ILE A 746 9.47 19.15 -30.54
N ALA A 747 10.52 19.95 -30.77
CA ALA A 747 11.72 19.53 -31.50
C ALA A 747 12.92 20.44 -31.18
N SER A 748 14.14 19.98 -31.45
CA SER A 748 15.30 20.87 -31.56
C SER A 748 15.41 21.42 -32.99
N ALA A 749 15.76 22.70 -33.15
CA ALA A 749 15.92 23.33 -34.46
C ALA A 749 16.97 22.62 -35.32
N ALA A 750 18.05 22.14 -34.69
CA ALA A 750 19.07 21.33 -35.35
C ALA A 750 18.50 20.04 -35.97
N ARG A 751 17.56 19.35 -35.30
CA ARG A 751 16.94 18.15 -35.89
C ARG A 751 16.03 18.50 -37.06
N VAL A 752 15.24 19.57 -36.94
CA VAL A 752 14.37 20.05 -38.03
C VAL A 752 15.20 20.45 -39.26
N GLN A 753 16.34 21.12 -39.08
CA GLN A 753 17.25 21.47 -40.17
C GLN A 753 17.89 20.25 -40.87
N LEU A 754 18.07 19.13 -40.16
CA LEU A 754 18.58 17.87 -40.72
C LEU A 754 17.51 17.06 -41.47
N GLU A 755 16.23 17.29 -41.20
CA GLU A 755 15.10 16.65 -41.89
C GLU A 755 14.46 17.53 -42.98
N ALA A 756 14.79 18.83 -43.00
CA ALA A 756 14.29 19.79 -43.99
C ALA A 756 14.76 19.44 -45.41
N THR A 757 13.81 19.32 -46.34
CA THR A 757 14.11 19.20 -47.77
C THR A 757 14.55 20.55 -48.34
N THR A 758 15.07 20.55 -49.58
CA THR A 758 15.57 21.78 -50.23
C THR A 758 14.50 22.87 -50.41
N ASP A 759 13.23 22.49 -50.45
CA ASP A 759 12.12 23.40 -50.76
C ASP A 759 11.60 24.20 -49.54
N ASP A 760 12.11 23.94 -48.33
CA ASP A 760 11.62 24.58 -47.10
C ASP A 760 12.43 25.82 -46.65
N LYS A 761 13.50 26.20 -47.36
CA LYS A 761 14.42 27.26 -46.90
C LYS A 761 13.95 28.71 -47.15
N ASP A 762 13.09 28.95 -48.14
CA ASP A 762 12.67 30.30 -48.55
C ASP A 762 11.18 30.62 -48.25
N LYS A 763 10.52 29.84 -47.39
CA LYS A 763 9.11 30.05 -47.03
C LYS A 763 8.95 31.06 -45.87
N PRO A 764 7.95 31.96 -45.90
CA PRO A 764 7.70 32.90 -44.81
C PRO A 764 7.30 32.18 -43.51
N LYS A 765 7.59 32.79 -42.35
CA LYS A 765 7.27 32.19 -41.03
C LYS A 765 5.77 31.94 -40.89
N SER A 766 5.39 30.65 -40.83
CA SER A 766 4.01 30.20 -40.64
C SER A 766 3.48 30.46 -39.22
N LYS A 767 2.15 30.62 -39.12
CA LYS A 767 1.29 30.66 -37.92
C LYS A 767 1.61 29.52 -36.93
N HIS A 768 2.02 28.36 -37.46
CA HIS A 768 2.36 27.14 -36.72
C HIS A 768 3.69 26.56 -37.22
N ALA A 769 4.41 25.85 -36.35
CA ALA A 769 5.66 25.18 -36.71
C ALA A 769 5.44 24.17 -37.87
N SER A 770 6.37 24.10 -38.82
CA SER A 770 6.28 23.20 -39.98
C SER A 770 6.14 21.73 -39.56
N VAL A 771 6.91 21.30 -38.55
CA VAL A 771 6.83 19.93 -37.99
C VAL A 771 5.49 19.61 -37.34
N LEU A 772 4.79 20.60 -36.76
CA LEU A 772 3.45 20.41 -36.21
C LEU A 772 2.43 20.21 -37.34
N LEU A 773 2.53 20.99 -38.42
CA LEU A 773 1.66 20.83 -39.58
C LEU A 773 1.94 19.53 -40.35
N GLN A 774 3.21 19.13 -40.49
CA GLN A 774 3.61 17.83 -41.05
C GLN A 774 3.08 16.65 -40.21
N LEU A 775 3.14 16.76 -38.88
CA LEU A 775 2.57 15.77 -37.95
C LEU A 775 1.06 15.63 -38.13
N ILE A 776 0.31 16.75 -38.11
CA ILE A 776 -1.14 16.77 -38.29
C ILE A 776 -1.52 16.19 -39.66
N ALA A 777 -0.80 16.58 -40.72
CA ALA A 777 -1.03 16.09 -42.08
C ALA A 777 -0.83 14.56 -42.18
N LYS A 778 0.25 14.05 -41.55
CA LYS A 778 0.57 12.62 -41.49
C LYS A 778 -0.45 11.81 -40.70
N GLU A 779 -0.89 12.28 -39.53
CA GLU A 779 -1.82 11.55 -38.68
C GLU A 779 -3.23 11.44 -39.29
N LEU A 780 -3.62 12.43 -40.09
CA LEU A 780 -4.94 12.50 -40.73
C LEU A 780 -5.00 11.95 -42.16
N ASP A 781 -3.86 11.50 -42.71
CA ASP A 781 -3.67 11.15 -44.13
C ASP A 781 -4.20 12.24 -45.08
N ILE A 782 -3.58 13.43 -45.01
CA ILE A 782 -3.87 14.62 -45.83
C ILE A 782 -2.56 15.35 -46.18
N LYS A 783 -2.65 16.33 -47.08
CA LYS A 783 -1.56 17.30 -47.29
C LYS A 783 -1.66 18.51 -46.36
N ILE A 784 -0.55 19.22 -46.16
CA ILE A 784 -0.48 20.42 -45.31
C ILE A 784 -1.36 21.57 -45.85
N ASP A 785 -1.45 21.74 -47.17
CA ASP A 785 -2.31 22.75 -47.82
C ASP A 785 -3.81 22.45 -47.69
N GLN A 786 -4.17 21.28 -47.17
CA GLN A 786 -5.55 20.94 -46.80
C GLN A 786 -5.90 21.30 -45.35
N ILE A 787 -4.94 21.67 -44.50
CA ILE A 787 -5.22 22.11 -43.12
C ILE A 787 -5.70 23.57 -43.16
N CYS A 788 -6.95 23.82 -42.78
CA CYS A 788 -7.52 25.18 -42.77
C CYS A 788 -7.34 25.87 -41.43
N ASP A 789 -7.78 25.23 -40.35
CA ASP A 789 -7.53 25.64 -38.96
C ASP A 789 -7.79 24.46 -38.01
N PHE A 790 -7.49 24.61 -36.71
CA PHE A 790 -7.70 23.54 -35.73
C PHE A 790 -7.96 24.01 -34.29
N GLU A 791 -8.62 23.16 -33.52
CA GLU A 791 -8.90 23.30 -32.09
C GLU A 791 -8.28 22.11 -31.35
N LEU A 792 -7.06 22.28 -30.83
CA LEU A 792 -6.25 21.20 -30.25
C LEU A 792 -5.86 21.50 -28.80
N CYS A 793 -5.80 20.45 -27.97
CA CYS A 793 -5.28 20.49 -26.62
C CYS A 793 -4.26 19.37 -26.38
N LEU A 794 -3.37 19.60 -25.41
CA LEU A 794 -2.44 18.58 -24.92
C LEU A 794 -3.12 17.70 -23.86
N PHE A 795 -2.63 16.48 -23.69
CA PHE A 795 -3.11 15.52 -22.68
C PHE A 795 -1.96 14.58 -22.23
N ASP A 796 -2.09 13.99 -21.03
CA ASP A 796 -1.14 12.96 -20.53
C ASP A 796 -1.26 11.67 -21.36
N THR A 797 -0.16 11.20 -21.95
CA THR A 797 -0.16 9.95 -22.72
C THR A 797 -0.13 8.70 -21.85
N GLN A 798 0.14 8.84 -20.54
CA GLN A 798 -0.06 7.78 -19.58
C GLN A 798 -1.57 7.54 -19.41
N GLY A 799 -2.11 6.49 -20.03
CA GLY A 799 -3.53 6.15 -19.95
C GLY A 799 -4.05 5.94 -18.52
N ALA A 800 -5.36 6.10 -18.35
CA ALA A 800 -6.08 5.88 -17.11
C ALA A 800 -6.02 4.40 -16.68
N ASN A 801 -5.85 4.15 -15.38
CA ASN A 801 -5.63 2.82 -14.82
C ASN A 801 -6.26 2.64 -13.43
N VAL A 802 -6.51 1.39 -13.04
CA VAL A 802 -6.78 1.03 -11.63
C VAL A 802 -5.44 1.00 -10.88
N GLY A 803 -5.45 1.31 -9.59
CA GLY A 803 -4.29 1.23 -8.72
C GLY A 803 -4.65 1.37 -7.24
N GLY A 804 -3.63 1.50 -6.39
CA GLY A 804 -3.75 1.21 -4.96
C GLY A 804 -3.35 -0.26 -4.67
N VAL A 805 -3.24 -0.62 -3.40
CA VAL A 805 -2.75 -1.96 -2.99
C VAL A 805 -3.87 -3.01 -3.07
N LEU A 806 -5.13 -2.57 -3.10
CA LEU A 806 -6.34 -3.40 -3.14
C LEU A 806 -7.14 -3.19 -4.44
N GLU A 807 -6.51 -2.61 -5.47
CA GLU A 807 -7.14 -2.18 -6.74
C GLU A 807 -8.34 -1.24 -6.53
N GLU A 808 -8.28 -0.43 -5.48
CA GLU A 808 -9.39 0.36 -4.97
C GLU A 808 -9.56 1.72 -5.69
N PHE A 809 -8.50 2.29 -6.27
CA PHE A 809 -8.51 3.62 -6.88
C PHE A 809 -8.47 3.61 -8.41
N ILE A 810 -9.11 4.62 -9.01
CA ILE A 810 -8.96 4.97 -10.43
C ILE A 810 -8.05 6.18 -10.53
N PHE A 811 -6.92 6.04 -11.22
CA PHE A 811 -6.04 7.16 -11.59
C PHE A 811 -6.28 7.51 -13.06
N SER A 812 -6.70 8.73 -13.36
CA SER A 812 -7.04 9.14 -14.74
C SER A 812 -6.70 10.60 -15.01
N PRO A 813 -6.21 10.96 -16.22
CA PRO A 813 -6.42 12.31 -16.72
C PRO A 813 -7.92 12.55 -16.97
N ARG A 814 -8.37 13.81 -16.85
CA ARG A 814 -9.73 14.24 -17.22
C ARG A 814 -10.86 13.48 -16.51
N LEU A 815 -10.62 13.03 -15.28
CA LEU A 815 -11.62 12.36 -14.45
C LEU A 815 -12.76 13.36 -14.19
N ASP A 816 -12.40 14.62 -13.92
CA ASP A 816 -13.31 15.75 -13.99
C ASP A 816 -13.55 16.19 -15.45
N ASN A 817 -14.77 16.21 -16.00
CA ASN A 817 -15.99 15.58 -15.50
C ASN A 817 -16.45 14.44 -16.45
N LEU A 818 -15.49 13.73 -17.03
CA LEU A 818 -15.77 12.56 -17.87
C LEU A 818 -16.36 11.40 -17.06
N CYS A 819 -16.11 11.36 -15.74
CA CYS A 819 -16.77 10.43 -14.82
C CYS A 819 -18.30 10.61 -14.84
N CYS A 820 -18.85 11.78 -14.49
CA CYS A 820 -20.29 11.97 -14.52
C CYS A 820 -20.87 11.97 -15.94
N SER A 821 -20.12 12.42 -16.95
CA SER A 821 -20.54 12.29 -18.36
C SER A 821 -20.73 10.84 -18.80
N TRP A 822 -19.83 9.93 -18.40
CA TRP A 822 -19.98 8.50 -18.65
C TRP A 822 -21.15 7.91 -17.86
N LEU A 823 -21.25 8.25 -16.57
CA LEU A 823 -22.33 7.77 -15.68
C LEU A 823 -23.72 8.19 -16.20
N ALA A 824 -23.90 9.44 -16.64
CA ALA A 824 -25.15 9.95 -17.21
C ALA A 824 -25.52 9.21 -18.51
N THR A 825 -24.53 8.95 -19.37
CA THR A 825 -24.70 8.19 -20.62
C THR A 825 -25.10 6.74 -20.34
N GLN A 826 -24.38 6.07 -19.44
CA GLN A 826 -24.56 4.65 -19.16
C GLN A 826 -25.82 4.35 -18.35
N SER A 827 -26.21 5.21 -17.41
CA SER A 827 -27.50 5.10 -16.70
C SER A 827 -28.69 5.29 -17.64
N LEU A 828 -28.60 6.23 -18.60
CA LEU A 828 -29.63 6.41 -19.62
C LEU A 828 -29.79 5.14 -20.45
N ILE A 829 -28.69 4.57 -20.94
CA ILE A 829 -28.66 3.32 -21.71
C ILE A 829 -29.19 2.13 -20.88
N LYS A 830 -28.75 1.97 -19.64
CA LYS A 830 -29.19 0.89 -18.73
C LYS A 830 -30.69 0.97 -18.38
N SER A 831 -31.26 2.17 -18.32
CA SER A 831 -32.66 2.34 -17.92
C SER A 831 -33.69 1.80 -18.93
N LEU A 832 -33.29 1.59 -20.19
CA LEU A 832 -34.20 1.51 -21.34
C LEU A 832 -35.20 0.35 -21.31
N ASP A 833 -34.94 -0.71 -20.54
CA ASP A 833 -35.76 -1.93 -20.54
C ASP A 833 -37.22 -1.69 -20.10
N ASN A 834 -37.48 -0.65 -19.30
CA ASN A 834 -38.83 -0.26 -18.87
C ASN A 834 -39.35 1.05 -19.52
N LEU A 835 -38.72 1.54 -20.58
CA LEU A 835 -39.09 2.81 -21.25
C LEU A 835 -40.55 2.81 -21.72
N ALA A 836 -41.09 1.65 -22.13
CA ALA A 836 -42.46 1.52 -22.63
C ALA A 836 -43.54 1.88 -21.60
N ASP A 837 -43.23 1.74 -20.31
CA ASP A 837 -44.15 2.06 -19.23
C ASP A 837 -44.01 3.49 -18.69
N ASP A 838 -43.00 4.24 -19.11
CA ASP A 838 -42.70 5.58 -18.61
C ASP A 838 -43.59 6.67 -19.26
N GLU A 839 -43.95 7.67 -18.47
CA GLU A 839 -44.69 8.87 -18.87
C GLU A 839 -43.79 10.04 -19.26
N ASN A 840 -42.52 10.05 -18.84
CA ASN A 840 -41.61 11.18 -18.95
C ASN A 840 -40.53 10.97 -20.03
N VAL A 841 -39.71 12.00 -20.27
CA VAL A 841 -38.53 11.93 -21.15
C VAL A 841 -37.27 11.79 -20.30
N ARG A 842 -36.47 10.77 -20.56
CA ARG A 842 -35.18 10.54 -19.89
C ARG A 842 -34.08 11.19 -20.72
N VAL A 843 -33.18 11.96 -20.09
CA VAL A 843 -32.21 12.79 -20.79
C VAL A 843 -30.83 12.75 -20.13
N ALA A 844 -29.79 12.42 -20.90
CA ALA A 844 -28.41 12.69 -20.57
C ALA A 844 -27.92 13.92 -21.37
N ALA A 845 -27.51 14.98 -20.68
CA ALA A 845 -27.10 16.24 -21.31
C ALA A 845 -25.63 16.56 -20.95
N LEU A 846 -24.72 16.42 -21.92
CA LEU A 846 -23.30 16.66 -21.75
C LEU A 846 -22.93 17.98 -22.44
N PHE A 847 -22.54 18.98 -21.66
CA PHE A 847 -22.18 20.31 -22.12
C PHE A 847 -20.66 20.45 -22.35
N ASP A 848 -20.22 21.58 -22.91
CA ASP A 848 -18.81 21.94 -23.09
C ASP A 848 -18.61 23.41 -22.68
N ASN A 849 -17.47 23.71 -22.08
CA ASN A 849 -17.07 24.98 -21.50
C ASN A 849 -17.63 25.28 -20.11
N GLU A 850 -17.86 24.26 -19.29
CA GLU A 850 -18.20 24.45 -17.87
C GLU A 850 -17.07 25.19 -17.14
N GLU A 851 -15.83 24.74 -17.36
CA GLU A 851 -14.55 25.25 -16.82
C GLU A 851 -14.30 26.76 -16.98
N VAL A 852 -15.08 27.43 -17.84
CA VAL A 852 -15.00 28.86 -18.13
C VAL A 852 -16.36 29.56 -18.00
N GLY A 853 -17.26 29.00 -17.18
CA GLY A 853 -18.54 29.59 -16.76
C GLY A 853 -19.76 29.22 -17.61
N SER A 854 -19.65 28.24 -18.50
CA SER A 854 -20.75 27.66 -19.30
C SER A 854 -21.54 28.61 -20.22
N GLN A 855 -21.10 29.85 -20.44
CA GLN A 855 -21.85 30.87 -21.24
C GLN A 855 -21.64 30.78 -22.77
N SER A 856 -21.14 29.66 -23.29
CA SER A 856 -20.93 29.46 -24.73
C SER A 856 -22.17 28.92 -25.45
N LEU A 857 -22.09 28.73 -26.77
CA LEU A 857 -23.17 28.10 -27.56
C LEU A 857 -23.41 26.62 -27.21
N MET A 858 -22.41 25.96 -26.60
CA MET A 858 -22.40 24.54 -26.23
C MET A 858 -22.41 24.27 -24.71
N GLY A 859 -22.25 25.31 -23.89
CA GLY A 859 -22.35 25.21 -22.43
C GLY A 859 -23.78 25.08 -21.92
N ALA A 860 -23.94 24.86 -20.62
CA ALA A 860 -25.24 24.84 -19.95
C ALA A 860 -25.92 26.22 -19.95
N GLY A 861 -25.12 27.29 -20.08
CA GLY A 861 -25.55 28.66 -20.34
C GLY A 861 -25.90 28.94 -21.81
N SER A 862 -26.14 27.92 -22.62
CA SER A 862 -26.71 28.05 -23.97
C SER A 862 -28.26 27.98 -23.94
N ASN A 863 -28.87 27.82 -25.12
CA ASN A 863 -30.27 27.43 -25.28
C ASN A 863 -30.45 25.94 -25.63
N PHE A 864 -29.37 25.12 -25.58
CA PHE A 864 -29.33 23.81 -26.22
C PHE A 864 -30.39 22.85 -25.66
N MET A 865 -30.34 22.60 -24.35
CA MET A 865 -31.31 21.74 -23.65
C MET A 865 -32.74 22.29 -23.74
N GLN A 866 -32.92 23.62 -23.68
CA GLN A 866 -34.24 24.25 -23.84
C GLN A 866 -34.83 23.99 -25.23
N SER A 867 -34.03 24.12 -26.29
CA SER A 867 -34.48 23.84 -27.67
C SER A 867 -34.81 22.36 -27.86
N VAL A 868 -34.02 21.44 -27.30
CA VAL A 868 -34.33 20.01 -27.31
C VAL A 868 -35.66 19.73 -26.62
N ALA A 869 -35.85 20.23 -25.39
CA ALA A 869 -37.07 20.01 -24.63
C ALA A 869 -38.31 20.60 -25.34
N GLN A 870 -38.20 21.79 -25.95
CA GLN A 870 -39.26 22.40 -26.74
C GLN A 870 -39.60 21.61 -28.01
N ARG A 871 -38.59 21.08 -28.73
CA ARG A 871 -38.81 20.25 -29.93
C ARG A 871 -39.50 18.93 -29.58
N VAL A 872 -39.11 18.29 -28.47
CA VAL A 872 -39.74 17.05 -27.97
C VAL A 872 -41.17 17.31 -27.48
N ALA A 873 -41.42 18.41 -26.77
CA ALA A 873 -42.76 18.83 -26.33
C ALA A 873 -43.63 19.43 -27.46
N GLN A 874 -43.10 19.50 -28.69
CA GLN A 874 -43.72 20.10 -29.89
C GLN A 874 -44.27 21.53 -29.65
N GLY A 875 -43.52 22.33 -28.88
CA GLY A 875 -43.87 23.71 -28.51
C GLY A 875 -43.19 24.11 -27.20
N GLU A 876 -43.69 25.17 -26.55
CA GLU A 876 -43.17 25.57 -25.24
C GLU A 876 -43.45 24.51 -24.16
N LEU A 877 -42.54 24.43 -23.18
CA LEU A 877 -42.75 23.64 -21.97
C LEU A 877 -43.85 24.28 -21.14
N THR A 878 -44.89 23.50 -20.82
CA THR A 878 -45.97 23.97 -19.96
C THR A 878 -45.54 24.01 -18.51
N GLY A 879 -46.17 24.84 -17.67
CA GLY A 879 -45.91 24.86 -16.21
C GLY A 879 -45.95 23.47 -15.55
N PRO A 880 -46.94 22.60 -15.87
CA PRO A 880 -46.95 21.21 -15.44
C PRO A 880 -45.73 20.40 -15.89
N ALA A 881 -45.25 20.56 -17.14
CA ALA A 881 -44.06 19.86 -17.62
C ALA A 881 -42.81 20.30 -16.84
N VAL A 882 -42.65 21.59 -16.57
CA VAL A 882 -41.54 22.12 -15.75
C VAL A 882 -41.61 21.60 -14.32
N ARG A 883 -42.80 21.61 -13.68
CA ARG A 883 -42.98 21.13 -12.30
C ARG A 883 -42.81 19.60 -12.16
N LYS A 884 -43.15 18.82 -13.20
CA LYS A 884 -42.88 17.37 -13.31
C LYS A 884 -41.41 17.06 -13.64
N SER A 885 -40.64 18.02 -14.13
CA SER A 885 -39.22 17.81 -14.48
C SER A 885 -38.32 17.85 -13.25
N PHE A 886 -37.15 17.25 -13.37
CA PHE A 886 -36.09 17.27 -12.37
C PHE A 886 -34.71 17.15 -13.02
N LEU A 887 -33.74 17.90 -12.50
CA LEU A 887 -32.36 17.93 -12.98
C LEU A 887 -31.40 17.42 -11.89
N VAL A 888 -30.69 16.35 -12.20
CA VAL A 888 -29.48 15.92 -11.50
C VAL A 888 -28.30 16.60 -12.20
N SER A 889 -27.76 17.66 -11.59
CA SER A 889 -26.50 18.30 -11.97
C SER A 889 -25.36 17.43 -11.42
N ALA A 890 -24.76 16.63 -12.29
CA ALA A 890 -23.77 15.61 -11.96
C ALA A 890 -22.36 16.10 -12.31
N ASP A 891 -21.60 16.41 -11.26
CA ASP A 891 -20.29 17.04 -11.32
C ASP A 891 -19.45 16.62 -10.11
N MET A 892 -18.14 16.44 -10.27
CA MET A 892 -17.30 15.80 -9.28
C MET A 892 -17.28 16.54 -7.92
N ALA A 893 -16.99 15.80 -6.85
CA ALA A 893 -16.98 16.32 -5.49
C ALA A 893 -15.58 16.22 -4.88
N HIS A 894 -15.15 17.24 -4.12
CA HIS A 894 -13.92 17.16 -3.36
C HIS A 894 -14.02 16.10 -2.25
N GLY A 895 -13.36 14.96 -2.46
CA GLY A 895 -13.13 13.98 -1.39
C GLY A 895 -12.18 14.54 -0.33
N VAL A 896 -12.31 14.07 0.91
CA VAL A 896 -11.44 14.50 2.02
C VAL A 896 -10.00 14.11 1.76
N HIS A 897 -9.12 15.10 1.58
CA HIS A 897 -7.71 14.85 1.35
C HIS A 897 -7.06 14.36 2.65
N PRO A 898 -6.44 13.17 2.72
CA PRO A 898 -5.99 12.58 3.97
C PRO A 898 -4.95 13.46 4.68
N ASN A 899 -4.04 14.07 3.93
CA ASN A 899 -2.98 14.93 4.47
C ASN A 899 -3.43 16.39 4.74
N TYR A 900 -4.65 16.77 4.34
CA TYR A 900 -5.17 18.15 4.42
C TYR A 900 -6.64 18.17 4.90
N SER A 901 -7.01 17.25 5.80
CA SER A 901 -8.41 17.06 6.21
C SER A 901 -9.03 18.31 6.86
N GLU A 902 -8.22 19.20 7.42
CA GLU A 902 -8.63 20.48 7.98
C GLU A 902 -9.20 21.46 6.93
N LYS A 903 -8.90 21.26 5.64
CA LYS A 903 -9.49 22.02 4.51
C LYS A 903 -10.95 21.67 4.23
N HIS A 904 -11.50 20.65 4.87
CA HIS A 904 -12.88 20.20 4.68
C HIS A 904 -13.72 20.46 5.95
N GLU A 905 -14.98 20.88 5.78
CA GLU A 905 -15.92 21.12 6.89
C GLU A 905 -16.18 19.82 7.67
N GLN A 906 -16.04 19.83 8.99
CA GLN A 906 -15.80 18.62 9.78
C GLN A 906 -16.90 17.56 9.66
N ASN A 907 -18.16 17.98 9.59
CA ASN A 907 -19.31 17.08 9.52
C ASN A 907 -19.79 16.81 8.08
N HIS A 908 -19.15 17.40 7.07
CA HIS A 908 -19.54 17.30 5.65
C HIS A 908 -18.32 16.97 4.78
N ARG A 909 -17.57 15.95 5.20
CA ARG A 909 -16.34 15.45 4.55
C ARG A 909 -16.64 14.19 3.71
N PRO A 910 -16.71 14.27 2.37
CA PRO A 910 -16.97 13.08 1.56
C PRO A 910 -15.75 12.17 1.57
N ALA A 911 -15.91 10.92 1.98
CA ALA A 911 -14.89 9.89 1.85
C ALA A 911 -14.96 9.24 0.47
N ILE A 912 -13.81 8.77 -0.04
CA ILE A 912 -13.77 7.85 -1.18
C ILE A 912 -14.28 6.46 -0.71
N HIS A 913 -14.92 5.73 -1.61
CA HIS A 913 -15.68 4.47 -1.43
C HIS A 913 -16.99 4.56 -0.64
N ALA A 914 -17.28 5.69 0.01
CA ALA A 914 -18.50 5.89 0.79
C ALA A 914 -19.72 6.30 -0.05
N GLY A 915 -19.63 6.26 -1.39
CA GLY A 915 -20.76 6.45 -2.30
C GLY A 915 -20.95 7.88 -2.81
N PRO A 916 -21.93 8.11 -3.71
CA PRO A 916 -22.18 9.42 -4.29
C PRO A 916 -22.46 10.52 -3.26
N VAL A 917 -22.09 11.74 -3.62
CA VAL A 917 -22.08 12.92 -2.76
C VAL A 917 -23.17 13.90 -3.21
N ILE A 918 -24.01 14.37 -2.29
CA ILE A 918 -24.95 15.48 -2.51
C ILE A 918 -24.26 16.78 -2.07
N LYS A 919 -24.25 17.79 -2.95
CA LYS A 919 -23.52 19.04 -2.77
C LYS A 919 -24.45 20.17 -2.35
N TYR A 920 -24.19 20.83 -1.22
CA TYR A 920 -25.03 21.88 -0.63
C TYR A 920 -24.27 23.20 -0.49
N ASN A 921 -24.91 24.32 -0.87
CA ASN A 921 -24.35 25.65 -0.63
C ASN A 921 -25.46 26.69 -0.46
N ALA A 922 -25.52 27.36 0.70
CA ALA A 922 -26.56 28.33 1.02
C ALA A 922 -26.47 29.65 0.22
N ASN A 923 -25.37 29.89 -0.51
CA ASN A 923 -25.20 31.02 -1.43
C ASN A 923 -25.47 30.61 -2.89
N GLU A 924 -26.31 29.58 -3.10
CA GLU A 924 -26.78 29.05 -4.38
C GLU A 924 -25.70 28.71 -5.42
N ARG A 925 -24.48 28.39 -4.96
CA ARG A 925 -23.43 27.78 -5.81
C ARG A 925 -23.74 26.35 -6.22
N TYR A 926 -24.65 25.73 -5.47
CA TYR A 926 -25.36 24.49 -5.79
C TYR A 926 -26.86 24.77 -5.60
N SER A 927 -27.72 24.26 -6.46
CA SER A 927 -29.20 24.41 -6.39
C SER A 927 -29.87 23.37 -5.48
N THR A 928 -29.12 22.52 -4.79
CA THR A 928 -29.64 21.53 -3.85
C THR A 928 -30.47 22.17 -2.74
N SER A 929 -31.74 21.78 -2.70
CA SER A 929 -32.72 22.16 -1.68
C SER A 929 -33.05 20.97 -0.78
N GLY A 930 -33.67 21.20 0.38
CA GLY A 930 -34.12 20.12 1.27
C GLY A 930 -35.07 19.13 0.58
N THR A 931 -35.95 19.61 -0.30
CA THR A 931 -36.90 18.75 -1.04
C THR A 931 -36.23 17.99 -2.18
N SER A 932 -35.35 18.63 -2.97
CA SER A 932 -34.62 17.92 -4.04
C SER A 932 -33.64 16.89 -3.48
N ALA A 933 -32.98 17.18 -2.36
CA ALA A 933 -32.15 16.20 -1.65
C ALA A 933 -32.95 15.05 -1.03
N PHE A 934 -34.09 15.33 -0.38
CA PHE A 934 -34.93 14.27 0.22
C PHE A 934 -35.32 13.19 -0.80
N LEU A 935 -35.81 13.61 -1.97
CA LEU A 935 -36.20 12.70 -3.06
C LEU A 935 -35.03 11.79 -3.48
N MET A 936 -33.83 12.35 -3.62
CA MET A 936 -32.67 11.58 -4.07
C MET A 936 -32.06 10.70 -2.97
N LYS A 937 -32.15 11.10 -1.69
CA LYS A 937 -31.76 10.26 -0.54
C LYS A 937 -32.72 9.08 -0.35
N GLU A 938 -34.03 9.30 -0.45
CA GLU A 938 -35.03 8.23 -0.36
C GLU A 938 -34.94 7.26 -1.56
N LEU A 939 -34.63 7.78 -2.76
CA LEU A 939 -34.27 6.95 -3.92
C LEU A 939 -33.02 6.10 -3.66
N ALA A 940 -31.96 6.69 -3.08
CA ALA A 940 -30.74 5.97 -2.71
C ALA A 940 -31.02 4.85 -1.69
N HIS A 941 -31.82 5.16 -0.66
CA HIS A 941 -32.22 4.23 0.38
C HIS A 941 -32.92 2.99 -0.18
N ARG A 942 -33.88 3.17 -1.12
CA ARG A 942 -34.59 2.08 -1.80
C ARG A 942 -33.67 1.14 -2.59
N HIS A 943 -32.57 1.67 -3.12
CA HIS A 943 -31.59 0.92 -3.91
C HIS A 943 -30.36 0.47 -3.11
N ASN A 944 -30.38 0.63 -1.78
CA ASN A 944 -29.26 0.34 -0.88
C ASN A 944 -27.95 1.02 -1.35
N VAL A 945 -28.05 2.29 -1.77
CA VAL A 945 -26.90 3.14 -2.09
C VAL A 945 -26.66 4.08 -0.91
N ASP A 946 -25.50 3.97 -0.29
CA ASP A 946 -25.03 4.96 0.68
C ASP A 946 -24.75 6.29 -0.03
N VAL A 947 -25.23 7.40 0.55
CA VAL A 947 -25.06 8.76 0.01
C VAL A 947 -24.48 9.68 1.05
N GLN A 948 -23.58 10.56 0.60
CA GLN A 948 -22.81 11.48 1.43
C GLN A 948 -23.28 12.92 1.26
N GLU A 949 -22.88 13.82 2.16
CA GLU A 949 -23.27 15.23 2.13
C GLU A 949 -22.02 16.13 2.18
N PHE A 950 -21.93 17.06 1.23
CA PHE A 950 -20.83 18.02 1.11
C PHE A 950 -21.31 19.45 1.34
N VAL A 951 -20.60 20.16 2.20
CA VAL A 951 -20.69 21.60 2.42
C VAL A 951 -19.25 22.13 2.45
N VAL A 952 -18.95 23.16 1.66
CA VAL A 952 -17.64 23.83 1.70
C VAL A 952 -17.47 24.60 3.02
N ARG A 953 -16.24 24.71 3.53
CA ARG A 953 -15.96 25.57 4.70
C ARG A 953 -16.37 27.03 4.41
N GLN A 954 -16.90 27.72 5.43
CA GLN A 954 -17.35 29.11 5.31
C GLN A 954 -16.22 30.13 5.03
N ASP A 955 -14.96 29.75 5.26
CA ASP A 955 -13.77 30.56 4.97
C ASP A 955 -13.14 30.28 3.59
N THR A 956 -13.76 29.42 2.78
CA THR A 956 -13.20 28.88 1.54
C THR A 956 -14.14 29.16 0.37
N GLY A 957 -13.59 29.51 -0.79
CA GLY A 957 -14.35 29.76 -2.01
C GLY A 957 -15.01 28.48 -2.54
N CYS A 958 -16.28 28.58 -2.93
CA CYS A 958 -17.03 27.48 -3.54
C CYS A 958 -16.98 27.55 -5.07
N GLY A 959 -16.70 26.42 -5.73
CA GLY A 959 -17.02 26.25 -7.15
C GLY A 959 -18.53 26.33 -7.41
N SER A 960 -18.91 26.54 -8.66
CA SER A 960 -20.29 26.47 -9.16
C SER A 960 -20.40 25.32 -10.14
N THR A 961 -21.61 24.90 -10.47
CA THR A 961 -21.90 23.88 -11.49
C THR A 961 -22.84 24.41 -12.57
N ILE A 962 -23.18 23.54 -13.53
CA ILE A 962 -24.32 23.70 -14.44
C ILE A 962 -25.67 23.82 -13.71
N GLY A 963 -25.78 23.38 -12.45
CA GLY A 963 -27.02 23.27 -11.69
C GLY A 963 -27.75 24.60 -11.55
N PRO A 964 -27.15 25.61 -10.89
CA PRO A 964 -27.70 26.97 -10.83
C PRO A 964 -27.98 27.56 -12.22
N ILE A 965 -27.07 27.36 -13.18
CA ILE A 965 -27.20 27.91 -14.54
C ILE A 965 -28.46 27.36 -15.24
N MET A 966 -28.68 26.06 -15.17
CA MET A 966 -29.85 25.37 -15.75
C MET A 966 -31.13 25.64 -14.97
N SER A 967 -31.07 25.59 -13.63
CA SER A 967 -32.19 25.84 -12.72
C SER A 967 -32.81 27.21 -12.99
N THR A 968 -31.99 28.27 -12.97
CA THR A 968 -32.44 29.66 -13.23
C THR A 968 -33.02 29.84 -14.64
N ARG A 969 -32.50 29.11 -15.65
CA ARG A 969 -32.94 29.25 -17.06
C ARG A 969 -34.17 28.44 -17.42
N THR A 970 -34.49 27.38 -16.68
CA THR A 970 -35.56 26.43 -17.02
C THR A 970 -36.68 26.35 -15.99
N GLY A 971 -36.45 26.82 -14.75
CA GLY A 971 -37.37 26.64 -13.63
C GLY A 971 -37.45 25.18 -13.13
N ILE A 972 -36.58 24.29 -13.62
CA ILE A 972 -36.57 22.87 -13.26
C ILE A 972 -35.92 22.70 -11.88
N ARG A 973 -36.59 21.97 -10.99
CA ARG A 973 -36.05 21.60 -9.67
C ARG A 973 -34.76 20.83 -9.85
N THR A 974 -33.72 21.27 -9.15
CA THR A 974 -32.35 20.78 -9.36
C THR A 974 -31.75 20.23 -8.06
N ILE A 975 -30.86 19.26 -8.20
CA ILE A 975 -29.93 18.79 -7.18
C ILE A 975 -28.52 18.79 -7.79
N ASP A 976 -27.52 19.12 -6.99
CA ASP A 976 -26.12 18.96 -7.35
C ASP A 976 -25.53 17.74 -6.64
N VAL A 977 -24.91 16.84 -7.41
CA VAL A 977 -24.35 15.57 -6.94
C VAL A 977 -23.02 15.29 -7.61
N GLY A 978 -22.21 14.39 -7.05
CA GLY A 978 -20.92 14.00 -7.62
C GLY A 978 -20.36 12.69 -7.09
N VAL A 979 -19.27 12.24 -7.69
CA VAL A 979 -18.38 11.21 -7.12
C VAL A 979 -17.25 11.91 -6.35
N ALA A 980 -16.85 11.37 -5.21
CA ALA A 980 -15.72 11.91 -4.43
C ALA A 980 -14.39 11.67 -5.15
N GLN A 981 -13.59 12.72 -5.35
CA GLN A 981 -12.24 12.64 -5.91
C GLN A 981 -11.18 13.49 -5.19
N LEU A 982 -9.93 13.05 -5.32
CA LEU A 982 -8.72 13.75 -4.92
C LEU A 982 -7.96 14.24 -6.15
N SER A 983 -7.10 15.24 -5.95
CA SER A 983 -6.29 15.88 -7.01
C SER A 983 -7.12 16.47 -8.16
N MET A 984 -8.38 16.83 -7.92
CA MET A 984 -9.25 17.57 -8.85
C MET A 984 -8.48 18.72 -9.55
N HIS A 985 -8.68 18.86 -10.85
CA HIS A 985 -8.00 19.81 -11.75
C HIS A 985 -6.48 19.57 -11.97
N SER A 986 -5.94 18.44 -11.49
CA SER A 986 -4.62 17.93 -11.89
C SER A 986 -4.64 17.42 -13.33
N ILE A 987 -3.46 17.29 -13.96
CA ILE A 987 -3.34 16.49 -15.20
C ILE A 987 -3.70 15.01 -14.97
N ARG A 988 -3.60 14.52 -13.72
CA ARG A 988 -3.91 13.16 -13.30
C ARG A 988 -4.59 13.18 -11.94
N GLU A 989 -5.84 12.72 -11.92
CA GLU A 989 -6.82 12.83 -10.84
C GLU A 989 -7.15 11.43 -10.29
N MET A 990 -7.85 11.37 -9.15
CA MET A 990 -8.02 10.13 -8.38
C MET A 990 -9.43 9.99 -7.78
N CYS A 991 -10.18 8.96 -8.15
CA CYS A 991 -11.46 8.60 -7.49
C CYS A 991 -11.51 7.11 -7.10
N GLY A 992 -12.60 6.66 -6.46
CA GLY A 992 -12.78 5.27 -6.05
C GLY A 992 -13.55 4.41 -7.04
N THR A 993 -13.17 3.12 -7.13
CA THR A 993 -13.84 2.13 -7.98
C THR A 993 -15.29 1.84 -7.55
N GLU A 994 -15.55 1.73 -6.24
CA GLU A 994 -16.92 1.50 -5.73
C GLU A 994 -17.87 2.67 -6.00
N ASP A 995 -17.38 3.91 -5.90
CA ASP A 995 -18.24 5.11 -6.02
C ASP A 995 -18.82 5.25 -7.43
N LEU A 996 -18.03 4.89 -8.46
CA LEU A 996 -18.46 4.79 -9.85
C LEU A 996 -19.66 3.81 -9.99
N VAL A 997 -19.56 2.63 -9.37
CA VAL A 997 -20.62 1.59 -9.44
C VAL A 997 -21.87 2.03 -8.69
N LYS A 998 -21.72 2.52 -7.46
CA LYS A 998 -22.82 3.02 -6.60
C LYS A 998 -23.58 4.17 -7.28
N THR A 999 -22.85 5.10 -7.90
CA THR A 999 -23.45 6.24 -8.62
C THR A 999 -24.14 5.80 -9.90
N LEU A 1000 -23.61 4.81 -10.62
CA LEU A 1000 -24.24 4.28 -11.84
C LEU A 1000 -25.57 3.60 -11.55
N ASP A 1001 -25.65 2.80 -10.49
CA ASP A 1001 -26.89 2.15 -10.09
C ASP A 1001 -27.92 3.20 -9.57
N TRP A 1002 -27.50 4.19 -8.77
CA TRP A 1002 -28.36 5.32 -8.33
C TRP A 1002 -28.90 6.19 -9.47
N PHE A 1003 -28.06 6.54 -10.45
CA PHE A 1003 -28.47 7.29 -11.63
C PHE A 1003 -29.39 6.47 -12.54
N THR A 1004 -29.26 5.14 -12.56
CA THR A 1004 -30.19 4.26 -13.28
C THR A 1004 -31.56 4.24 -12.58
N ALA A 1005 -31.58 4.15 -11.25
CA ALA A 1005 -32.79 4.22 -10.43
C ALA A 1005 -33.56 5.55 -10.59
N PHE A 1006 -32.85 6.67 -10.77
CA PHE A 1006 -33.47 7.98 -11.02
C PHE A 1006 -34.34 7.97 -12.28
N TYR A 1007 -33.90 7.30 -13.35
CA TYR A 1007 -34.69 7.18 -14.56
C TYR A 1007 -35.89 6.22 -14.43
N SER A 1008 -35.80 5.18 -13.59
CA SER A 1008 -36.87 4.18 -13.45
C SER A 1008 -37.97 4.53 -12.44
N GLU A 1009 -37.64 5.20 -11.34
CA GLU A 1009 -38.53 5.26 -10.16
C GLU A 1009 -38.82 6.67 -9.62
N PHE A 1010 -38.07 7.70 -10.05
CA PHE A 1010 -38.23 9.06 -9.50
C PHE A 1010 -39.67 9.58 -9.61
N SER A 1011 -40.37 9.31 -10.72
CA SER A 1011 -41.78 9.71 -10.92
C SER A 1011 -42.70 9.21 -9.81
N THR A 1012 -42.51 7.95 -9.39
CA THR A 1012 -43.36 7.30 -8.37
C THR A 1012 -43.09 7.88 -6.98
N LEU A 1013 -41.84 8.29 -6.71
CA LEU A 1013 -41.44 8.93 -5.47
C LEU A 1013 -41.87 10.41 -5.40
N ASP A 1014 -41.67 11.18 -6.48
CA ASP A 1014 -42.05 12.60 -6.53
C ASP A 1014 -43.57 12.81 -6.43
N ASN A 1015 -44.37 11.92 -7.04
CA ASN A 1015 -45.83 11.92 -6.90
C ASN A 1015 -46.31 11.53 -5.48
N ALA A 1016 -45.47 10.87 -4.67
CA ALA A 1016 -45.78 10.54 -3.28
C ALA A 1016 -45.44 11.68 -2.30
N LEU A 1017 -44.49 12.55 -2.65
CA LEU A 1017 -44.11 13.71 -1.84
C LEU A 1017 -45.15 14.83 -1.96
N LYS A 1018 -45.89 15.07 -0.88
CA LYS A 1018 -46.74 16.26 -0.75
C LYS A 1018 -45.93 17.42 -0.15
N THR A 1019 -46.05 18.57 -0.77
CA THR A 1019 -45.55 19.87 -0.28
C THR A 1019 -46.73 20.84 -0.30
N ASP A 1020 -46.95 21.54 0.81
CA ASP A 1020 -48.03 22.53 0.97
C ASP A 1020 -47.83 23.78 0.09
#